data_AF-A0A953KNK5-F1
#
_entry.id   AF-A0A953KNK5-F1
#
_cell.length_a   1.000
_cell.length_b   1.000
_cell.length_c   1.000
_cell.angle_alpha   90.00
_cell.angle_beta   90.00
_cell.angle_gamma   90.00
#
_symmetry.space_group_name_H-M   'P 1'
#
loop_
_entity.id
_entity.type
_entity.pdbx_description
1 polymer ?
#
loop_
_entity_poly.entity_id
_entity_poly.type
_entity_poly.pdbx_seq_one_letter_code
_entity_poly.pdbx_strand_id
1 'polypeptide(L)'
;MDATLPIVAGLPALRTHLASAPLTVLQAPPGAGKSTALPLALLDEPWLRGQRIVLLEPRRLAARSVAGRMAQVLQENVGETVGYRVRFEQRVSARTRIEAVTEGVLTRRLQDDPGLHGVGLVVFDEFHERGLEADLALTLCREVQRHLRADLRLLIMSATLDDGALRAALEDPPFVNVPGRQHPVSVRHLARDPEGPLAVSIATATARALAEAPGDVLVFLPGLSEILRAREALAEQHPDLAILPLHGDLSLDAQQAALDPDPRGRRKVILATSIAETSLTIEGIGVVIDSGFARVPRFDARTGLTRLATTRITADSAEQRAGRAGRLGPGLCLRLWSAETQARLLPARRPEILEADLASLRLELAQWGAAASDLRWVTPPPPGALRQAGDLLEALGALEAGRLTHAGRGLLETPTHPRLAHVLQAAPGPLAADVVALLDERDPFPRGSGADLSLRVEALRRHRLGQSSAGDIRALDRIERLAGLWRRRLGVRADNGPVDPEAVGALIAQAYPDRIAQARGAASGRYRLANGRGVRLPEGDPLLHAPWLAVAGLDDGGDEGVIHEAAPLQVSEVERLARTREVVGWDARAGVLAARQEHHLGALILSTRPLAALPPERRAAGLREAVQSEGLDLLRWSEEARTWQARALSARVWRGEAWPDLSDDALRADPDAWLAGWWDDTRSRADFARIDVVGALRARLDARQIKALDELAPTHLAVPSGSRIRLAYFPDGRPPVLAVKLQELFGLADTPTVDGGRRAVVLHLLSPAGRPIQVTQDLRGFWDKTYPAVRRELRGRYNKHPWPEDPWAATPTRKTVKGARSA
;
A
#
# COMPACT_ATOMS: atom_id res chain seq x y z
N MET A 1 -26.65 29.79 29.58
CA MET A 1 -26.67 29.16 28.24
C MET A 1 -27.80 29.79 27.45
N ASP A 2 -27.55 30.20 26.20
CA ASP A 2 -28.62 30.75 25.34
C ASP A 2 -29.63 29.65 25.01
N ALA A 3 -30.87 29.82 25.48
CA ALA A 3 -31.96 28.85 25.30
C ALA A 3 -32.40 28.70 23.83
N THR A 4 -31.91 29.57 22.93
CA THR A 4 -32.23 29.52 21.50
C THR A 4 -31.34 28.58 20.70
N LEU A 5 -30.22 28.09 21.25
CA LEU A 5 -29.32 27.19 20.51
C LEU A 5 -29.96 25.80 20.29
N PRO A 6 -29.90 25.23 19.07
CA PRO A 6 -30.49 23.92 18.77
C PRO A 6 -29.98 22.79 19.68
N ILE A 7 -28.71 22.84 20.09
CA ILE A 7 -28.10 21.81 20.95
C ILE A 7 -28.83 21.61 22.29
N VAL A 8 -29.53 22.65 22.79
CA VAL A 8 -30.27 22.61 24.05
C VAL A 8 -31.33 21.50 24.04
N ALA A 9 -31.98 21.27 22.89
CA ALA A 9 -33.00 20.21 22.76
C ALA A 9 -32.42 18.80 22.90
N GLY A 10 -31.14 18.60 22.55
CA GLY A 10 -30.45 17.31 22.67
C GLY A 10 -29.83 17.04 24.05
N LEU A 11 -29.66 18.06 24.89
CA LEU A 11 -28.96 17.94 26.18
C LEU A 11 -29.56 16.89 27.12
N PRO A 12 -30.90 16.77 27.31
CA PRO A 12 -31.46 15.78 28.23
C PRO A 12 -31.11 14.34 27.83
N ALA A 13 -31.19 14.02 26.53
CA ALA A 13 -30.83 12.71 26.01
C ALA A 13 -29.32 12.45 26.14
N LEU A 14 -28.48 13.44 25.82
CA LEU A 14 -27.02 13.34 25.96
C LEU A 14 -26.59 13.09 27.40
N ARG A 15 -27.16 13.82 28.37
CA ARG A 15 -26.87 13.63 29.80
C ARG A 15 -27.22 12.20 30.26
N THR A 16 -28.38 11.72 29.84
CA THR A 16 -28.84 10.36 30.17
C THR A 16 -27.91 9.30 29.58
N HIS A 17 -27.55 9.44 28.31
CA HIS A 17 -26.64 8.50 27.64
C HIS A 17 -25.23 8.54 28.21
N LEU A 18 -24.63 9.72 28.44
CA LEU A 18 -23.28 9.83 29.02
C LEU A 18 -23.21 9.34 30.47
N ALA A 19 -24.31 9.43 31.23
CA ALA A 19 -24.37 8.86 32.57
C ALA A 19 -24.36 7.31 32.53
N SER A 20 -25.05 6.71 31.56
CA SER A 20 -25.32 5.27 31.50
C SER A 20 -24.40 4.48 30.56
N ALA A 21 -23.74 5.15 29.60
CA ALA A 21 -22.93 4.54 28.58
C ALA A 21 -21.54 5.17 28.49
N PRO A 22 -20.50 4.35 28.19
CA PRO A 22 -19.12 4.82 28.10
C PRO A 22 -18.86 5.65 26.83
N LEU A 23 -19.65 5.46 25.78
CA LEU A 23 -19.52 6.14 24.49
C LEU A 23 -20.89 6.64 24.03
N THR A 24 -20.96 7.85 23.48
CA THR A 24 -22.17 8.39 22.87
C THR A 24 -21.82 9.12 21.58
N VAL A 25 -22.68 9.00 20.56
CA VAL A 25 -22.55 9.70 19.29
C VAL A 25 -23.60 10.79 19.19
N LEU A 26 -23.15 12.00 18.86
CA LEU A 26 -23.98 13.17 18.61
C LEU A 26 -23.88 13.58 17.14
N GLN A 27 -25.01 13.61 16.47
CA GLN A 27 -25.15 14.30 15.20
C GLN A 27 -25.78 15.68 15.44
N ALA A 28 -25.05 16.73 15.07
CA ALA A 28 -25.55 18.10 15.13
C ALA A 28 -24.86 18.95 14.07
N PRO A 29 -25.61 19.77 13.29
CA PRO A 29 -25.01 20.57 12.24
C PRO A 29 -24.09 21.67 12.79
N PRO A 30 -23.16 22.20 11.97
CA PRO A 30 -22.31 23.31 12.36
C PRO A 30 -23.14 24.53 12.80
N GLY A 31 -22.70 25.20 13.87
CA GLY A 31 -23.44 26.35 14.43
C GLY A 31 -24.56 25.98 15.40
N ALA A 32 -24.89 24.69 15.59
CA ALA A 32 -25.89 24.26 16.58
C ALA A 32 -25.49 24.53 18.04
N GLY A 33 -24.22 24.85 18.30
CA GLY A 33 -23.64 25.02 19.64
C GLY A 33 -22.91 23.79 20.19
N LYS A 34 -22.65 22.76 19.36
CA LYS A 34 -21.99 21.51 19.77
C LYS A 34 -20.58 21.71 20.34
N SER A 35 -19.79 22.63 19.80
CA SER A 35 -18.40 22.84 20.25
C SER A 35 -18.29 23.92 21.33
N THR A 36 -19.25 24.85 21.38
CA THR A 36 -19.13 26.09 22.18
C THR A 36 -20.12 26.21 23.33
N ALA A 37 -21.16 25.39 23.36
CA ALA A 37 -22.14 25.37 24.46
C ALA A 37 -22.21 24.00 25.15
N LEU A 38 -22.11 22.90 24.41
CA LEU A 38 -22.21 21.56 24.99
C LEU A 38 -21.12 21.24 26.03
N PRO A 39 -19.81 21.52 25.82
CA PRO A 39 -18.81 21.21 26.85
C PRO A 39 -19.07 21.96 28.16
N LEU A 40 -19.52 23.22 28.07
CA LEU A 40 -19.92 24.02 29.24
C LEU A 40 -21.12 23.40 29.97
N ALA A 41 -22.08 22.84 29.24
CA ALA A 41 -23.28 22.19 29.79
C ALA A 41 -22.96 20.96 30.65
N LEU A 42 -21.82 20.32 30.39
CA LEU A 42 -21.41 19.05 30.98
C LEU A 42 -20.42 19.19 32.15
N LEU A 43 -19.98 20.41 32.46
CA LEU A 43 -18.96 20.69 33.49
C LEU A 43 -19.34 20.22 34.90
N ASP A 44 -20.63 20.26 35.22
CA ASP A 44 -21.17 19.99 36.56
C ASP A 44 -21.89 18.63 36.63
N GLU A 45 -21.73 17.77 35.62
CA GLU A 45 -22.34 16.46 35.63
C GLU A 45 -21.75 15.58 36.75
N PRO A 46 -22.59 14.88 37.55
CA PRO A 46 -22.11 14.09 38.69
C PRO A 46 -21.08 13.01 38.32
N TRP A 47 -21.23 12.39 37.14
CA TRP A 47 -20.31 11.36 36.66
C TRP A 47 -18.93 11.91 36.29
N LEU A 48 -18.81 13.21 36.00
CA LEU A 48 -17.54 13.86 35.70
C LEU A 48 -16.68 14.07 36.96
N ARG A 49 -17.29 14.11 38.15
CA ARG A 49 -16.59 14.21 39.46
C ARG A 49 -15.55 15.32 39.53
N GLY A 50 -15.83 16.47 38.91
CA GLY A 50 -14.90 17.60 38.86
C GLY A 50 -13.66 17.38 37.97
N GLN A 51 -13.57 16.28 37.23
CA GLN A 51 -12.50 16.02 36.26
C GLN A 51 -12.60 16.94 35.04
N ARG A 52 -11.55 16.94 34.23
CA ARG A 52 -11.45 17.75 33.01
C ARG A 52 -12.19 17.11 31.84
N ILE A 53 -12.64 17.99 30.95
CA ILE A 53 -13.13 17.67 29.61
C ILE A 53 -12.02 18.02 28.63
N VAL A 54 -11.59 17.06 27.81
CA VAL A 54 -10.68 17.31 26.69
C VAL A 54 -11.52 17.39 25.41
N LEU A 55 -11.43 18.52 24.70
CA LEU A 55 -12.13 18.75 23.45
C LEU A 55 -11.13 18.68 22.29
N LEU A 56 -11.19 17.62 21.49
CA LEU A 56 -10.34 17.42 20.33
C LEU A 56 -10.87 18.22 19.15
N GLU A 57 -9.98 19.01 18.55
CA GLU A 57 -10.27 19.83 17.37
C GLU A 57 -9.22 19.53 16.28
N PRO A 58 -9.63 19.41 15.00
CA PRO A 58 -8.73 18.97 13.93
C PRO A 58 -7.65 20.00 13.61
N ARG A 59 -7.84 21.27 13.99
CA ARG A 59 -6.98 22.38 13.57
C ARG A 59 -6.68 23.32 14.74
N ARG A 60 -5.47 23.89 14.73
CA ARG A 60 -5.01 24.85 15.76
C ARG A 60 -5.95 26.05 15.88
N LEU A 61 -6.40 26.58 14.74
CA LEU A 61 -7.32 27.72 14.69
C LEU A 61 -8.69 27.36 15.31
N ALA A 62 -9.19 26.16 15.04
CA ALA A 62 -10.46 25.68 15.61
C ALA A 62 -10.36 25.55 17.14
N ALA A 63 -9.32 24.87 17.65
CA ALA A 63 -9.06 24.76 19.09
C ALA A 63 -9.03 26.12 19.80
N ARG A 64 -8.32 27.09 19.21
CA ARG A 64 -8.23 28.45 19.76
C ARG A 64 -9.56 29.20 19.71
N SER A 65 -10.25 29.14 18.57
CA SER A 65 -11.51 29.85 18.36
C SER A 65 -12.61 29.32 19.29
N VAL A 66 -12.71 28.00 19.45
CA VAL A 66 -13.68 27.35 20.32
C VAL A 66 -13.41 27.65 21.79
N ALA A 67 -12.14 27.57 22.23
CA ALA A 67 -11.76 27.98 23.59
C ALA A 67 -12.05 29.46 23.85
N GLY A 68 -11.71 30.34 22.91
CA GLY A 68 -11.98 31.78 22.99
C GLY A 68 -13.46 32.10 23.12
N ARG A 69 -14.30 31.46 22.29
CA ARG A 69 -15.76 31.66 22.34
C ARG A 69 -16.36 31.16 23.64
N MET A 70 -15.94 29.99 24.14
CA MET A 70 -16.40 29.47 25.43
C MET A 70 -16.00 30.37 26.60
N ALA A 71 -14.77 30.89 26.61
CA ALA A 71 -14.32 31.83 27.63
C ALA A 71 -15.14 33.14 27.59
N GLN A 72 -15.46 33.65 26.40
CA GLN A 72 -16.32 34.82 26.24
C GLN A 72 -17.74 34.59 26.77
N VAL A 73 -18.31 33.39 26.57
CA VAL A 73 -19.63 33.02 27.13
C VAL A 73 -19.60 33.02 28.66
N LEU A 74 -18.48 32.64 29.27
CA LEU A 74 -18.26 32.70 30.72
C LEU A 74 -17.85 34.09 31.23
N GLN A 75 -17.59 35.04 30.34
CA GLN A 75 -17.00 36.35 30.66
C GLN A 75 -15.63 36.23 31.37
N GLU A 76 -14.83 35.23 30.99
CA GLU A 76 -13.50 34.95 31.53
C GLU A 76 -12.41 35.11 30.46
N ASN A 77 -11.14 35.13 30.89
CA ASN A 77 -10.02 35.01 29.96
C ASN A 77 -9.73 33.55 29.59
N VAL A 78 -9.25 33.32 28.37
CA VAL A 78 -8.74 32.01 27.97
C VAL A 78 -7.55 31.62 28.84
N GLY A 79 -7.59 30.42 29.40
CA GLY A 79 -6.62 29.88 30.35
C GLY A 79 -7.16 29.80 31.78
N GLU A 80 -8.33 30.38 32.07
CA GLU A 80 -9.07 30.21 33.32
C GLU A 80 -9.84 28.88 33.31
N THR A 81 -11.17 28.88 33.34
CA THR A 81 -11.98 27.64 33.30
C THR A 81 -11.81 26.89 31.99
N VAL A 82 -11.64 27.63 30.89
CA VAL A 82 -11.47 27.11 29.53
C VAL A 82 -10.12 27.52 28.99
N GLY A 83 -9.36 26.55 28.48
CA GLY A 83 -8.04 26.78 27.87
C GLY A 83 -7.83 25.96 26.62
N TYR A 84 -6.65 26.10 26.01
CA TYR A 84 -6.24 25.28 24.87
C TYR A 84 -4.76 24.91 24.90
N ARG A 85 -4.42 23.84 24.18
CA ARG A 85 -3.05 23.37 23.95
C ARG A 85 -2.89 22.91 22.51
N VAL A 86 -1.98 23.54 21.78
CA VAL A 86 -1.65 23.22 20.38
C VAL A 86 -0.13 23.15 20.21
N ARG A 87 0.36 22.66 19.06
CA ARG A 87 1.80 22.58 18.78
C ARG A 87 2.44 23.98 18.90
N PHE A 88 3.40 24.09 19.83
CA PHE A 88 4.16 25.30 20.20
C PHE A 88 3.43 26.40 20.98
N GLU A 89 2.17 26.21 21.41
CA GLU A 89 1.42 27.22 22.17
C GLU A 89 0.46 26.57 23.18
N GLN A 90 0.38 27.11 24.40
CA GLN A 90 -0.57 26.67 25.42
C GLN A 90 -1.11 27.87 26.21
N ARG A 91 -2.40 27.85 26.54
CA ARG A 91 -3.06 28.77 27.48
C ARG A 91 -3.96 27.98 28.40
N VAL A 92 -3.39 27.45 29.47
CA VAL A 92 -4.07 26.65 30.50
C VAL A 92 -3.52 27.01 31.88
N SER A 93 -4.30 26.76 32.93
CA SER A 93 -3.90 26.94 34.32
C SER A 93 -4.39 25.78 35.20
N ALA A 94 -4.09 25.82 36.49
CA ALA A 94 -4.64 24.86 37.45
C ALA A 94 -6.19 24.92 37.55
N ARG A 95 -6.81 26.04 37.17
CA ARG A 95 -8.28 26.22 37.15
C ARG A 95 -8.95 25.61 35.92
N THR A 96 -8.18 25.26 34.89
CA THR A 96 -8.75 24.79 33.63
C THR A 96 -9.44 23.44 33.77
N ARG A 97 -10.73 23.44 33.40
CA ARG A 97 -11.64 22.30 33.40
C ARG A 97 -11.99 21.82 31.99
N ILE A 98 -12.01 22.71 31.00
CA ILE A 98 -12.13 22.35 29.58
C ILE A 98 -10.84 22.73 28.86
N GLU A 99 -10.23 21.75 28.21
CA GLU A 99 -9.01 21.95 27.42
C GLU A 99 -9.27 21.58 25.97
N ALA A 100 -9.29 22.58 25.08
CA ALA A 100 -9.34 22.36 23.64
C ALA A 100 -7.94 21.99 23.14
N VAL A 101 -7.79 20.83 22.49
CA VAL A 101 -6.51 20.31 22.05
C VAL A 101 -6.56 19.90 20.59
N THR A 102 -5.41 19.95 19.91
CA THR A 102 -5.26 19.33 18.59
C THR A 102 -5.00 17.84 18.70
N GLU A 103 -5.28 17.11 17.63
CA GLU A 103 -5.18 15.64 17.55
C GLU A 103 -3.86 15.08 18.11
N GLY A 104 -2.71 15.52 17.59
CA GLY A 104 -1.40 15.08 18.08
C GLY A 104 -1.08 15.41 19.54
N VAL A 105 -1.73 16.41 20.15
CA VAL A 105 -1.56 16.71 21.58
C VAL A 105 -2.25 15.66 22.44
N LEU A 106 -3.44 15.20 22.03
CA LEU A 106 -4.15 14.12 22.72
C LEU A 106 -3.40 12.80 22.57
N THR A 107 -2.95 12.46 21.36
CA THR A 107 -2.14 11.25 21.12
C THR A 107 -0.92 11.22 22.03
N ARG A 108 -0.16 12.32 22.09
CA ARG A 108 1.01 12.38 22.97
C ARG A 108 0.65 12.22 24.45
N ARG A 109 -0.46 12.83 24.89
CA ARG A 109 -0.94 12.70 26.27
C ARG A 109 -1.31 11.25 26.61
N LEU A 110 -1.97 10.54 25.70
CA LEU A 110 -2.29 9.11 25.86
C LEU A 110 -1.03 8.26 25.99
N GLN A 111 0.01 8.55 25.19
CA GLN A 111 1.28 7.82 25.26
C GLN A 111 2.02 8.05 26.59
N ASP A 112 2.04 9.29 27.07
CA ASP A 112 2.72 9.66 28.32
C ASP A 112 1.92 9.23 29.56
N ASP A 113 0.58 9.28 29.49
CA ASP A 113 -0.34 8.85 30.54
C ASP A 113 -1.52 8.05 29.94
N PRO A 114 -1.36 6.73 29.77
CA PRO A 114 -2.44 5.86 29.29
C PRO A 114 -3.66 5.85 30.20
N GLY A 115 -3.52 6.26 31.46
CA GLY A 115 -4.64 6.37 32.41
C GLY A 115 -5.48 7.62 32.20
N LEU A 116 -5.02 8.61 31.42
CA LEU A 116 -5.63 9.95 31.29
C LEU A 116 -6.11 10.50 32.64
N HIS A 117 -5.22 10.52 33.63
CA HIS A 117 -5.56 10.89 34.99
C HIS A 117 -6.11 12.32 35.06
N GLY A 118 -7.21 12.49 35.80
CA GLY A 118 -7.89 13.77 35.93
C GLY A 118 -8.74 14.18 34.71
N VAL A 119 -8.86 13.34 33.69
CA VAL A 119 -9.82 13.50 32.57
C VAL A 119 -10.98 12.53 32.76
N GLY A 120 -12.20 13.03 32.64
CA GLY A 120 -13.43 12.23 32.75
C GLY A 120 -14.25 12.19 31.46
N LEU A 121 -14.02 13.13 30.53
CA LEU A 121 -14.65 13.14 29.21
C LEU A 121 -13.64 13.53 28.13
N VAL A 122 -13.59 12.75 27.05
CA VAL A 122 -12.94 13.16 25.80
C VAL A 122 -14.02 13.36 24.74
N VAL A 123 -14.02 14.54 24.12
CA VAL A 123 -14.94 14.91 23.06
C VAL A 123 -14.18 14.96 21.75
N PHE A 124 -14.58 14.15 20.78
CA PHE A 124 -14.06 14.15 19.42
C PHE A 124 -14.95 15.05 18.57
N ASP A 125 -14.53 16.29 18.32
CA ASP A 125 -15.29 17.18 17.46
C ASP A 125 -14.93 17.01 15.97
N GLU A 126 -15.88 17.34 15.11
CA GLU A 126 -15.72 17.31 13.64
C GLU A 126 -15.23 15.94 13.12
N PHE A 127 -15.66 14.84 13.77
CA PHE A 127 -15.13 13.49 13.49
C PHE A 127 -15.38 13.00 12.05
N HIS A 128 -16.26 13.66 11.29
CA HIS A 128 -16.46 13.41 9.86
C HIS A 128 -15.27 13.85 8.98
N GLU A 129 -14.31 14.63 9.49
CA GLU A 129 -13.06 14.88 8.76
C GLU A 129 -12.22 13.59 8.62
N ARG A 130 -12.43 12.59 9.50
CA ARG A 130 -11.76 11.26 9.47
C ARG A 130 -10.24 11.38 9.31
N GLY A 131 -9.66 12.30 10.07
CA GLY A 131 -8.21 12.53 10.17
C GLY A 131 -7.50 11.34 10.80
N LEU A 132 -6.25 11.11 10.39
CA LEU A 132 -5.45 9.98 10.85
C LEU A 132 -5.21 10.02 12.37
N GLU A 133 -4.86 11.18 12.91
CA GLU A 133 -4.56 11.34 14.34
C GLU A 133 -5.84 11.23 15.20
N ALA A 134 -6.99 11.76 14.74
CA ALA A 134 -8.28 11.55 15.38
C ALA A 134 -8.72 10.08 15.42
N ASP A 135 -8.60 9.35 14.31
CA ASP A 135 -8.92 7.92 14.24
C ASP A 135 -8.01 7.10 15.20
N LEU A 136 -6.71 7.43 15.27
CA LEU A 136 -5.77 6.84 16.23
C LEU A 136 -6.18 7.18 17.67
N ALA A 137 -6.40 8.44 17.99
CA ALA A 137 -6.75 8.88 19.34
C ALA A 137 -8.06 8.24 19.83
N LEU A 138 -9.07 8.08 18.96
CA LEU A 138 -10.29 7.37 19.29
C LEU A 138 -10.02 5.89 19.58
N THR A 139 -9.21 5.25 18.74
CA THR A 139 -8.82 3.84 18.91
C THR A 139 -8.11 3.62 20.25
N LEU A 140 -7.14 4.46 20.60
CA LEU A 140 -6.42 4.40 21.86
C LEU A 140 -7.31 4.72 23.07
N CYS A 141 -8.18 5.74 22.98
CA CYS A 141 -9.15 6.05 24.02
C CYS A 141 -10.11 4.87 24.28
N ARG A 142 -10.55 4.15 23.24
CA ARG A 142 -11.40 2.96 23.37
C ARG A 142 -10.67 1.80 24.04
N GLU A 143 -9.39 1.62 23.71
CA GLU A 143 -8.52 0.64 24.36
C GLU A 143 -8.38 0.93 25.86
N VAL A 144 -8.03 2.18 26.20
CA VAL A 144 -7.95 2.67 27.59
C VAL A 144 -9.26 2.46 28.32
N GLN A 145 -10.40 2.79 27.70
CA GLN A 145 -11.71 2.64 28.31
C GLN A 145 -12.06 1.18 28.63
N ARG A 146 -11.64 0.22 27.80
CA ARG A 146 -11.89 -1.21 28.00
C ARG A 146 -11.01 -1.85 29.06
N HIS A 147 -9.75 -1.44 29.12
CA HIS A 147 -8.74 -2.13 29.94
C HIS A 147 -8.38 -1.40 31.23
N LEU A 148 -8.51 -0.07 31.29
CA LEU A 148 -8.00 0.76 32.39
C LEU A 148 -9.05 1.70 32.99
N ARG A 149 -9.85 2.37 32.17
CA ARG A 149 -10.76 3.47 32.59
C ARG A 149 -12.19 3.25 32.10
N ALA A 150 -12.87 2.25 32.66
CA ALA A 150 -14.30 2.02 32.39
C ALA A 150 -15.19 3.22 32.79
N ASP A 151 -14.68 4.13 33.62
CA ASP A 151 -15.34 5.38 34.01
C ASP A 151 -15.16 6.52 32.99
N LEU A 152 -14.12 6.48 32.13
CA LEU A 152 -13.89 7.51 31.12
C LEU A 152 -15.08 7.55 30.15
N ARG A 153 -15.59 8.76 29.86
CA ARG A 153 -16.64 8.96 28.86
C ARG A 153 -16.04 9.47 27.55
N LEU A 154 -16.61 9.01 26.44
CA LEU A 154 -16.27 9.44 25.09
C LEU A 154 -17.51 10.00 24.41
N LEU A 155 -17.38 11.18 23.81
CA LEU A 155 -18.43 11.80 23.01
C LEU A 155 -17.90 12.07 21.60
N ILE A 156 -18.52 11.48 20.59
CA ILE A 156 -18.17 11.71 19.20
C ILE A 156 -19.20 12.66 18.60
N MET A 157 -18.74 13.82 18.12
CA MET A 157 -19.60 14.82 17.49
C MET A 157 -19.33 14.86 15.98
N SER A 158 -20.41 14.80 15.20
CA SER A 158 -20.34 14.94 13.74
C SER A 158 -21.47 15.81 13.19
N ALA A 159 -21.17 16.55 12.13
CA ALA A 159 -22.17 17.28 11.35
C ALA A 159 -22.99 16.36 10.44
N THR A 160 -22.36 15.28 9.98
CA THR A 160 -22.86 14.39 8.93
C THR A 160 -22.65 12.97 9.43
N LEU A 161 -23.72 12.30 9.85
CA LEU A 161 -23.63 10.90 10.27
C LEU A 161 -24.84 10.12 9.79
N ASP A 162 -24.87 9.87 8.48
CA ASP A 162 -25.61 8.74 7.90
C ASP A 162 -24.66 7.55 7.68
N ASP A 163 -23.87 7.23 8.70
CA ASP A 163 -22.74 6.30 8.57
C ASP A 163 -22.96 5.11 9.50
N GLY A 164 -23.87 4.23 9.11
CA GLY A 164 -24.08 2.94 9.78
C GLY A 164 -22.76 2.17 9.96
N ALA A 165 -21.78 2.39 9.08
CA ALA A 165 -20.43 1.86 9.20
C ALA A 165 -19.67 2.37 10.45
N LEU A 166 -19.72 3.68 10.74
CA LEU A 166 -19.10 4.24 11.95
C LEU A 166 -19.77 3.66 13.20
N ARG A 167 -21.11 3.64 13.23
CA ARG A 167 -21.86 3.13 14.38
C ARG A 167 -21.59 1.64 14.61
N ALA A 168 -21.60 0.84 13.55
CA ALA A 168 -21.26 -0.58 13.64
C ALA A 168 -19.82 -0.80 14.13
N ALA A 169 -18.85 -0.03 13.62
CA ALA A 169 -17.46 -0.12 14.07
C ALA A 169 -17.27 0.28 15.55
N LEU A 170 -18.20 1.08 16.08
CA LEU A 170 -18.23 1.51 17.48
C LEU A 170 -19.14 0.67 18.37
N GLU A 171 -19.67 -0.46 17.87
CA GLU A 171 -20.58 -1.36 18.58
C GLU A 171 -21.92 -0.69 18.95
N ASP A 172 -22.47 0.07 18.01
CA ASP A 172 -23.79 0.72 18.06
C ASP A 172 -24.06 1.51 19.36
N PRO A 173 -23.23 2.52 19.67
CA PRO A 173 -23.41 3.32 20.88
C PRO A 173 -24.72 4.13 20.83
N PRO A 174 -25.22 4.60 21.99
CA PRO A 174 -26.31 5.55 22.05
C PRO A 174 -26.10 6.74 21.13
N PHE A 175 -27.15 7.10 20.40
CA PHE A 175 -27.12 8.11 19.35
C PHE A 175 -28.12 9.21 19.64
N VAL A 176 -27.68 10.47 19.54
CA VAL A 176 -28.52 11.65 19.66
C VAL A 176 -28.41 12.45 18.37
N ASN A 177 -29.56 12.66 17.73
CA ASN A 177 -29.65 13.57 16.58
C ASN A 177 -30.30 14.88 17.01
N VAL A 178 -29.60 15.98 16.79
CA VAL A 178 -30.12 17.33 17.00
C VAL A 178 -30.33 17.98 15.64
N PRO A 179 -31.58 18.16 15.19
CA PRO A 179 -31.84 18.84 13.93
C PRO A 179 -31.38 20.30 14.02
N GLY A 180 -30.77 20.79 12.94
CA GLY A 180 -30.36 22.18 12.85
C GLY A 180 -31.51 23.14 12.63
N ARG A 181 -31.30 24.40 13.01
CA ARG A 181 -32.08 25.54 12.50
C ARG A 181 -31.36 26.13 11.28
N GLN A 182 -31.14 25.33 10.24
CA GLN A 182 -30.61 25.87 8.99
C GLN A 182 -31.76 26.44 8.18
N HIS A 183 -31.61 27.69 7.75
CA HIS A 183 -32.53 28.29 6.81
C HIS A 183 -32.33 27.67 5.41
N PRO A 184 -33.36 27.65 4.55
CA PRO A 184 -33.24 27.06 3.23
C PRO A 184 -32.17 27.79 2.39
N VAL A 185 -31.30 27.01 1.74
CA VAL A 185 -30.30 27.51 0.79
C VAL A 185 -30.74 27.14 -0.62
N SER A 186 -30.92 28.14 -1.49
CA SER A 186 -31.17 27.90 -2.91
C SER A 186 -29.87 27.50 -3.59
N VAL A 187 -29.77 26.25 -4.05
CA VAL A 187 -28.59 25.74 -4.76
C VAL A 187 -28.81 25.88 -6.27
N ARG A 188 -27.88 26.51 -6.96
CA ARG A 188 -27.87 26.63 -8.43
C ARG A 188 -26.57 26.10 -9.01
N HIS A 189 -26.70 25.26 -10.03
CA HIS A 189 -25.58 24.72 -10.80
C HIS A 189 -25.38 25.50 -12.10
N LEU A 190 -24.16 25.46 -12.64
CA LEU A 190 -23.94 25.90 -14.00
C LEU A 190 -24.55 24.91 -15.00
N ALA A 191 -24.90 25.37 -16.20
CA ALA A 191 -25.41 24.50 -17.25
C ALA A 191 -24.35 23.48 -17.73
N ARG A 192 -23.08 23.88 -17.69
CA ARG A 192 -21.91 23.05 -18.03
C ARG A 192 -20.76 23.39 -17.09
N ASP A 193 -19.83 22.45 -16.93
CA ASP A 193 -18.61 22.68 -16.18
C ASP A 193 -17.76 23.75 -16.91
N PRO A 194 -17.17 24.72 -16.19
CA PRO A 194 -16.45 25.82 -16.81
C PRO A 194 -15.14 25.33 -17.44
N GLU A 195 -14.86 25.80 -18.65
CA GLU A 195 -13.57 25.64 -19.33
C GLU A 195 -12.71 26.90 -19.10
N GLY A 196 -11.40 26.72 -18.96
CA GLY A 196 -10.44 27.83 -18.79
C GLY A 196 -10.13 28.19 -17.33
N PRO A 197 -9.55 29.38 -17.08
CA PRO A 197 -9.04 29.75 -15.76
C PRO A 197 -10.15 29.98 -14.72
N LEU A 198 -10.04 29.28 -13.58
CA LEU A 198 -11.02 29.36 -12.49
C LEU A 198 -11.28 30.80 -12.00
N ALA A 199 -10.26 31.65 -11.97
CA ALA A 199 -10.39 33.05 -11.53
C ALA A 199 -11.44 33.84 -12.35
N VAL A 200 -11.55 33.56 -13.65
CA VAL A 200 -12.54 34.21 -14.52
C VAL A 200 -13.96 33.76 -14.16
N SER A 201 -14.17 32.45 -13.99
CA SER A 201 -15.47 31.92 -13.58
C SER A 201 -15.90 32.46 -12.22
N ILE A 202 -14.95 32.63 -11.30
CA ILE A 202 -15.18 33.16 -9.95
C ILE A 202 -15.55 34.64 -10.00
N ALA A 203 -14.84 35.46 -10.80
CA ALA A 203 -15.17 36.87 -10.96
C ALA A 203 -16.60 37.04 -11.50
N THR A 204 -16.95 36.33 -12.57
CA THR A 204 -18.30 36.35 -13.16
C THR A 204 -19.38 35.89 -12.17
N ALA A 205 -19.14 34.79 -11.46
CA ALA A 205 -20.09 34.29 -10.46
C ALA A 205 -20.25 35.26 -9.28
N THR A 206 -19.17 35.94 -8.87
CA THR A 206 -19.19 36.92 -7.78
C THR A 206 -19.97 38.16 -8.19
N ALA A 207 -19.72 38.72 -9.37
CA ALA A 207 -20.48 39.86 -9.88
C ALA A 207 -22.00 39.56 -9.92
N ARG A 208 -22.37 38.35 -10.38
CA ARG A 208 -23.76 37.88 -10.37
C ARG A 208 -24.33 37.75 -8.95
N ALA A 209 -23.60 37.10 -8.04
CA ALA A 209 -23.99 36.93 -6.65
C ALA A 209 -24.21 38.26 -5.93
N LEU A 210 -23.35 39.24 -6.19
CA LEU A 210 -23.44 40.57 -5.60
C LEU A 210 -24.71 41.31 -6.05
N ALA A 211 -25.14 41.12 -7.29
CA ALA A 211 -26.35 41.73 -7.84
C ALA A 211 -27.66 41.04 -7.39
N GLU A 212 -27.63 39.72 -7.17
CA GLU A 212 -28.85 38.92 -6.97
C GLU A 212 -29.22 38.67 -5.50
N ALA A 213 -28.27 38.74 -4.56
CA ALA A 213 -28.51 38.40 -3.17
C ALA A 213 -27.79 39.37 -2.21
N PRO A 214 -28.38 39.67 -1.02
CA PRO A 214 -27.72 40.44 0.02
C PRO A 214 -26.72 39.60 0.84
N GLY A 215 -25.98 40.24 1.74
CA GLY A 215 -25.04 39.58 2.65
C GLY A 215 -23.67 39.26 2.04
N ASP A 216 -22.70 38.94 2.87
CA ASP A 216 -21.33 38.69 2.42
C ASP A 216 -21.23 37.42 1.57
N VAL A 217 -20.21 37.40 0.69
CA VAL A 217 -19.96 36.30 -0.24
C VAL A 217 -18.79 35.46 0.26
N LEU A 218 -18.99 34.17 0.43
CA LEU A 218 -17.94 33.20 0.72
C LEU A 218 -17.62 32.39 -0.55
N VAL A 219 -16.37 32.41 -0.98
CA VAL A 219 -15.91 31.72 -2.19
C VAL A 219 -14.96 30.60 -1.81
N PHE A 220 -15.29 29.36 -2.15
CA PHE A 220 -14.41 28.20 -1.96
C PHE A 220 -13.51 27.98 -3.16
N LEU A 221 -12.19 27.92 -2.91
CA LEU A 221 -11.14 27.75 -3.89
C LEU A 221 -10.16 26.62 -3.48
N PRO A 222 -9.48 25.97 -4.44
CA PRO A 222 -8.58 24.86 -4.13
C PRO A 222 -7.37 25.25 -3.28
N GLY A 223 -6.86 26.47 -3.42
CA GLY A 223 -5.61 26.87 -2.77
C GLY A 223 -5.24 28.33 -2.99
N LEU A 224 -4.06 28.70 -2.48
CA LEU A 224 -3.57 30.08 -2.44
C LEU A 224 -3.39 30.71 -3.82
N SER A 225 -2.85 29.97 -4.79
CA SER A 225 -2.63 30.52 -6.14
C SER A 225 -3.96 30.93 -6.78
N GLU A 226 -5.01 30.13 -6.57
CA GLU A 226 -6.34 30.42 -7.07
C GLU A 226 -6.99 31.59 -6.31
N ILE A 227 -6.80 31.68 -4.99
CA ILE A 227 -7.23 32.82 -4.16
C ILE A 227 -6.63 34.13 -4.65
N LEU A 228 -5.31 34.18 -4.88
CA LEU A 228 -4.64 35.41 -5.30
C LEU A 228 -5.09 35.88 -6.67
N ARG A 229 -5.19 34.96 -7.65
CA ARG A 229 -5.70 35.28 -9.00
C ARG A 229 -7.15 35.75 -8.99
N ALA A 230 -8.01 35.11 -8.19
CA ALA A 230 -9.39 35.53 -8.03
C ALA A 230 -9.49 36.91 -7.36
N ARG A 231 -8.65 37.17 -6.34
CA ARG A 231 -8.57 38.47 -5.67
C ARG A 231 -8.17 39.58 -6.62
N GLU A 232 -7.13 39.36 -7.43
CA GLU A 232 -6.66 40.32 -8.44
C GLU A 232 -7.78 40.64 -9.43
N ALA A 233 -8.41 39.62 -10.01
CA ALA A 233 -9.51 39.80 -10.96
C ALA A 233 -10.72 40.54 -10.35
N LEU A 234 -11.01 40.34 -9.07
CA LEU A 234 -12.11 41.01 -8.37
C LEU A 234 -11.78 42.43 -7.93
N ALA A 235 -10.54 42.67 -7.48
CA ALA A 235 -10.12 43.98 -6.97
C ALA A 235 -10.13 45.04 -8.08
N GLU A 236 -9.82 44.65 -9.31
CA GLU A 236 -9.92 45.54 -10.48
C GLU A 236 -11.36 45.95 -10.79
N GLN A 237 -12.34 45.08 -10.53
CA GLN A 237 -13.74 45.29 -10.91
C GLN A 237 -14.60 45.89 -9.79
N HIS A 238 -14.19 45.72 -8.52
CA HIS A 238 -15.00 46.06 -7.36
C HIS A 238 -14.18 46.73 -6.24
N PRO A 239 -13.75 48.00 -6.42
CA PRO A 239 -12.91 48.70 -5.44
C PRO A 239 -13.63 48.98 -4.11
N ASP A 240 -14.95 49.00 -4.10
CA ASP A 240 -15.78 49.31 -2.93
C ASP A 240 -15.97 48.13 -1.97
N LEU A 241 -15.56 46.91 -2.37
CA LEU A 241 -15.71 45.70 -1.56
C LEU A 241 -14.50 45.43 -0.68
N ALA A 242 -14.73 44.73 0.43
CA ALA A 242 -13.66 44.15 1.24
C ALA A 242 -13.35 42.73 0.73
N ILE A 243 -12.36 42.60 -0.16
CA ILE A 243 -11.95 41.29 -0.71
C ILE A 243 -10.84 40.70 0.15
N LEU A 244 -11.17 39.69 0.96
CA LEU A 244 -10.30 39.17 2.01
C LEU A 244 -9.94 37.70 1.73
N PRO A 245 -8.65 37.33 1.68
CA PRO A 245 -8.26 35.93 1.62
C PRO A 245 -8.49 35.26 2.99
N LEU A 246 -8.76 33.96 2.98
CA LEU A 246 -8.82 33.14 4.20
C LEU A 246 -8.17 31.76 3.94
N HIS A 247 -6.92 31.61 4.37
CA HIS A 247 -6.15 30.36 4.27
C HIS A 247 -5.21 30.21 5.46
N GLY A 248 -4.69 29.00 5.68
CA GLY A 248 -3.90 28.64 6.87
C GLY A 248 -2.64 29.48 7.08
N ASP A 249 -1.98 29.93 6.01
CA ASP A 249 -0.73 30.70 6.10
C ASP A 249 -0.90 32.18 6.50
N LEU A 250 -2.12 32.68 6.68
CA LEU A 250 -2.36 34.06 7.08
C LEU A 250 -1.95 34.31 8.54
N SER A 251 -1.57 35.56 8.86
CA SER A 251 -1.42 35.98 10.25
C SER A 251 -2.76 35.88 10.99
N LEU A 252 -2.70 35.73 12.31
CA LEU A 252 -3.89 35.63 13.14
C LEU A 252 -4.82 36.83 12.95
N ASP A 253 -4.27 38.05 12.92
CA ASP A 253 -5.05 39.26 12.72
C ASP A 253 -5.73 39.29 11.34
N ALA A 254 -5.05 38.80 10.29
CA ALA A 254 -5.63 38.73 8.95
C ALA A 254 -6.72 37.65 8.85
N GLN A 255 -6.55 36.50 9.53
CA GLN A 255 -7.60 35.50 9.63
C GLN A 255 -8.81 36.07 10.36
N GLN A 256 -8.59 36.74 11.50
CA GLN A 256 -9.63 37.33 12.31
C GLN A 256 -10.40 38.42 11.54
N ALA A 257 -9.71 39.27 10.77
CA ALA A 257 -10.34 40.28 9.92
C ALA A 257 -11.29 39.69 8.85
N ALA A 258 -11.04 38.46 8.38
CA ALA A 258 -11.98 37.79 7.47
C ALA A 258 -13.23 37.29 8.20
N LEU A 259 -13.09 36.90 9.48
CA LEU A 259 -14.19 36.39 10.31
C LEU A 259 -15.10 37.52 10.80
N ASP A 260 -14.51 38.62 11.30
CA ASP A 260 -15.22 39.74 11.91
C ASP A 260 -15.93 40.63 10.88
N PRO A 261 -17.00 41.34 11.26
CA PRO A 261 -17.61 42.36 10.41
C PRO A 261 -16.56 43.40 9.94
N ASP A 262 -16.67 43.88 8.69
CA ASP A 262 -15.76 44.91 8.20
C ASP A 262 -15.96 46.20 9.02
N PRO A 263 -14.90 46.80 9.60
CA PRO A 263 -15.02 47.98 10.46
C PRO A 263 -15.61 49.21 9.77
N ARG A 264 -15.60 49.25 8.42
CA ARG A 264 -16.18 50.34 7.61
C ARG A 264 -17.57 49.99 7.08
N GLY A 265 -18.15 48.86 7.51
CA GLY A 265 -19.47 48.39 7.07
C GLY A 265 -19.51 47.96 5.60
N ARG A 266 -18.36 47.74 4.94
CA ARG A 266 -18.34 47.28 3.56
C ARG A 266 -18.76 45.82 3.46
N ARG A 267 -19.42 45.48 2.37
CA ARG A 267 -19.72 44.09 2.03
C ARG A 267 -18.42 43.33 1.75
N LYS A 268 -18.30 42.13 2.33
CA LYS A 268 -17.11 41.29 2.21
C LYS A 268 -17.26 40.25 1.10
N VAL A 269 -16.16 40.00 0.41
CA VAL A 269 -15.96 38.81 -0.43
C VAL A 269 -14.78 38.04 0.15
N ILE A 270 -15.05 36.90 0.78
CA ILE A 270 -14.05 36.09 1.47
C ILE A 270 -13.65 34.94 0.54
N LEU A 271 -12.38 34.92 0.15
CA LEU A 271 -11.79 33.91 -0.74
C LEU A 271 -11.08 32.86 0.11
N ALA A 272 -11.71 31.70 0.29
CA ALA A 272 -11.29 30.70 1.27
C ALA A 272 -10.94 29.35 0.66
N THR A 273 -10.06 28.61 1.34
CA THR A 273 -9.90 27.16 1.11
C THR A 273 -10.93 26.38 1.93
N SER A 274 -10.77 25.05 2.05
CA SER A 274 -11.53 24.20 2.98
C SER A 274 -11.39 24.60 4.46
N ILE A 275 -10.57 25.61 4.79
CA ILE A 275 -10.51 26.18 6.14
C ILE A 275 -11.86 26.76 6.59
N ALA A 276 -12.65 27.31 5.68
CA ALA A 276 -13.96 27.88 5.98
C ALA A 276 -15.10 26.85 5.95
N GLU A 277 -14.80 25.61 5.58
CA GLU A 277 -15.81 24.58 5.35
C GLU A 277 -16.39 24.01 6.64
N THR A 278 -15.54 23.83 7.65
CA THR A 278 -15.83 23.26 8.97
C THR A 278 -15.31 24.19 10.08
N SER A 279 -15.83 24.06 11.30
CA SER A 279 -15.35 24.70 12.55
C SER A 279 -15.36 26.24 12.69
N LEU A 280 -15.22 27.02 11.61
CA LEU A 280 -15.23 28.49 11.69
C LEU A 280 -16.64 29.06 11.63
N THR A 281 -16.90 30.12 12.40
CA THR A 281 -18.12 30.92 12.26
C THR A 281 -17.77 32.23 11.59
N ILE A 282 -18.18 32.38 10.33
CA ILE A 282 -18.10 33.64 9.60
C ILE A 282 -19.48 34.27 9.69
N GLU A 283 -19.58 35.44 10.31
CA GLU A 283 -20.82 36.17 10.41
C GLU A 283 -21.13 36.90 9.09
N GLY A 284 -22.41 37.11 8.80
CA GLY A 284 -22.86 37.89 7.64
C GLY A 284 -22.90 37.18 6.30
N ILE A 285 -22.50 35.90 6.19
CA ILE A 285 -22.54 35.16 4.92
C ILE A 285 -23.99 34.93 4.47
N GLY A 286 -24.36 35.50 3.32
CA GLY A 286 -25.64 35.26 2.64
C GLY A 286 -25.48 34.47 1.33
N VAL A 287 -24.26 34.45 0.77
CA VAL A 287 -23.98 33.77 -0.51
C VAL A 287 -22.72 32.92 -0.41
N VAL A 288 -22.80 31.72 -0.99
CA VAL A 288 -21.65 30.83 -1.21
C VAL A 288 -21.43 30.65 -2.70
N ILE A 289 -20.17 30.72 -3.14
CA ILE A 289 -19.71 30.34 -4.48
C ILE A 289 -18.71 29.20 -4.31
N ASP A 290 -19.00 28.04 -4.85
CA ASP A 290 -18.16 26.86 -4.70
C ASP A 290 -17.52 26.48 -6.04
N SER A 291 -16.18 26.42 -6.07
CA SER A 291 -15.46 25.94 -7.25
C SER A 291 -15.63 24.42 -7.48
N GLY A 292 -16.04 23.68 -6.45
CA GLY A 292 -16.23 22.23 -6.51
C GLY A 292 -14.91 21.44 -6.47
N PHE A 293 -13.86 22.06 -5.94
CA PHE A 293 -12.52 21.48 -5.86
C PHE A 293 -11.91 21.72 -4.47
N ALA A 294 -10.99 20.84 -4.10
CA ALA A 294 -10.14 20.97 -2.93
C ALA A 294 -8.73 20.50 -3.28
N ARG A 295 -7.74 20.97 -2.52
CA ARG A 295 -6.36 20.48 -2.62
C ARG A 295 -6.05 19.63 -1.40
N VAL A 296 -5.81 18.35 -1.62
CA VAL A 296 -5.62 17.35 -0.56
C VAL A 296 -4.28 16.62 -0.72
N PRO A 297 -3.61 16.25 0.38
CA PRO A 297 -2.46 15.37 0.32
C PRO A 297 -2.86 13.96 -0.17
N ARG A 298 -2.01 13.35 -0.97
CA ARG A 298 -2.15 12.00 -1.52
C ARG A 298 -0.82 11.28 -1.38
N PHE A 299 -0.76 10.27 -0.53
CA PHE A 299 0.37 9.37 -0.43
C PHE A 299 0.31 8.31 -1.53
N ASP A 300 1.41 8.13 -2.24
CA ASP A 300 1.61 7.03 -3.16
C ASP A 300 2.52 6.00 -2.51
N ALA A 301 1.92 4.88 -2.09
CA ALA A 301 2.62 3.78 -1.44
C ALA A 301 3.70 3.13 -2.32
N ARG A 302 3.57 3.16 -3.65
CA ARG A 302 4.61 2.59 -4.54
C ARG A 302 5.90 3.39 -4.46
N THR A 303 5.78 4.70 -4.24
CA THR A 303 6.88 5.64 -4.39
C THR A 303 7.31 6.24 -3.05
N GLY A 304 6.48 6.09 -2.01
CA GLY A 304 6.68 6.62 -0.68
C GLY A 304 6.55 8.13 -0.61
N LEU A 305 5.79 8.76 -1.52
CA LEU A 305 5.69 10.22 -1.68
C LEU A 305 4.29 10.73 -1.39
N THR A 306 4.20 11.82 -0.62
CA THR A 306 2.97 12.58 -0.45
C THR A 306 2.97 13.79 -1.38
N ARG A 307 1.93 13.92 -2.21
CA ARG A 307 1.74 15.09 -3.10
C ARG A 307 0.42 15.79 -2.84
N LEU A 308 0.36 17.09 -3.11
CA LEU A 308 -0.90 17.82 -3.14
C LEU A 308 -1.61 17.61 -4.48
N ALA A 309 -2.78 16.96 -4.45
CA ALA A 309 -3.63 16.78 -5.61
C ALA A 309 -4.84 17.71 -5.54
N THR A 310 -5.17 18.36 -6.66
CA THR A 310 -6.47 19.05 -6.78
C THR A 310 -7.50 18.03 -7.21
N THR A 311 -8.51 17.79 -6.38
CA THR A 311 -9.56 16.80 -6.63
C THR A 311 -10.93 17.45 -6.55
N ARG A 312 -11.92 16.81 -7.18
CA ARG A 312 -13.32 17.13 -6.92
C ARG A 312 -13.64 16.89 -5.45
N ILE A 313 -14.50 17.74 -4.89
CA ILE A 313 -15.02 17.57 -3.54
C ILE A 313 -16.06 16.46 -3.51
N THR A 314 -16.38 16.01 -2.31
CA THR A 314 -17.43 15.02 -2.06
C THR A 314 -18.80 15.69 -1.92
N ALA A 315 -19.88 14.92 -2.03
CA ALA A 315 -21.25 15.44 -1.96
C ALA A 315 -21.56 16.03 -0.58
N ASP A 316 -21.14 15.36 0.50
CA ASP A 316 -21.22 15.88 1.87
C ASP A 316 -20.50 17.23 2.04
N SER A 317 -19.30 17.36 1.49
CA SER A 317 -18.50 18.58 1.49
C SER A 317 -19.21 19.71 0.73
N ALA A 318 -19.77 19.42 -0.44
CA ALA A 318 -20.56 20.38 -1.21
C ALA A 318 -21.80 20.87 -0.44
N GLU A 319 -22.40 20.02 0.39
CA GLU A 319 -23.54 20.36 1.23
C GLU A 319 -23.13 21.19 2.44
N GLN A 320 -22.04 20.84 3.11
CA GLN A 320 -21.47 21.63 4.21
C GLN A 320 -21.07 23.03 3.76
N ARG A 321 -20.47 23.16 2.57
CA ARG A 321 -20.13 24.44 1.94
C ARG A 321 -21.38 25.26 1.64
N ALA A 322 -22.40 24.66 1.02
CA ALA A 322 -23.66 25.34 0.74
C ALA A 322 -24.35 25.84 2.02
N GLY A 323 -24.36 25.02 3.07
CA GLY A 323 -24.93 25.34 4.38
C GLY A 323 -24.29 26.56 5.07
N ARG A 324 -23.13 27.05 4.60
CA ARG A 324 -22.54 28.30 5.12
C ARG A 324 -23.38 29.53 4.81
N ALA A 325 -24.17 29.52 3.74
CA ALA A 325 -25.10 30.60 3.41
C ALA A 325 -26.40 30.57 4.24
N GLY A 326 -26.76 29.44 4.84
CA GLY A 326 -28.06 29.23 5.51
C GLY A 326 -28.06 29.50 7.03
N ARG A 327 -27.04 30.19 7.55
CA ARG A 327 -26.81 30.31 9.01
C ARG A 327 -27.65 31.37 9.70
N LEU A 328 -27.76 32.56 9.10
CA LEU A 328 -28.47 33.71 9.68
C LEU A 328 -29.86 33.93 9.04
N GLY A 329 -30.09 33.35 7.87
CA GLY A 329 -31.30 33.52 7.08
C GLY A 329 -31.23 32.70 5.80
N PRO A 330 -32.27 32.77 4.93
CA PRO A 330 -32.24 32.13 3.62
C PRO A 330 -31.03 32.56 2.80
N GLY A 331 -30.36 31.60 2.18
CA GLY A 331 -29.09 31.83 1.49
C GLY A 331 -29.08 31.38 0.03
N LEU A 332 -28.04 31.77 -0.70
CA LEU A 332 -27.79 31.34 -2.08
C LEU A 332 -26.46 30.56 -2.16
N CYS A 333 -26.45 29.43 -2.85
CA CYS A 333 -25.22 28.71 -3.18
C CYS A 333 -25.10 28.54 -4.70
N LEU A 334 -24.06 29.11 -5.28
CA LEU A 334 -23.69 28.95 -6.69
C LEU A 334 -22.59 27.89 -6.81
N ARG A 335 -22.93 26.73 -7.39
CA ARG A 335 -22.00 25.63 -7.65
C ARG A 335 -21.44 25.78 -9.06
N LEU A 336 -20.13 25.97 -9.18
CA LEU A 336 -19.44 26.18 -10.46
C LEU A 336 -19.17 24.87 -11.22
N TRP A 337 -20.17 24.00 -11.25
CA TRP A 337 -20.20 22.74 -12.00
C TRP A 337 -21.65 22.38 -12.32
N SER A 338 -21.83 21.43 -13.23
CA SER A 338 -23.13 20.95 -13.70
C SER A 338 -23.84 20.02 -12.71
N ALA A 339 -25.17 19.92 -12.85
CA ALA A 339 -25.96 18.93 -12.11
C ALA A 339 -25.54 17.48 -12.42
N GLU A 340 -25.02 17.23 -13.62
CA GLU A 340 -24.46 15.91 -13.97
C GLU A 340 -23.19 15.60 -13.19
N THR A 341 -22.25 16.56 -13.11
CA THR A 341 -21.06 16.44 -12.26
C THR A 341 -21.45 16.25 -10.79
N GLN A 342 -22.50 16.94 -10.30
CA GLN A 342 -23.01 16.78 -8.94
C GLN A 342 -23.43 15.33 -8.66
N ALA A 343 -24.15 14.69 -9.58
CA ALA A 343 -24.63 13.32 -9.42
C ALA A 343 -23.51 12.27 -9.40
N ARG A 344 -22.32 12.62 -9.91
CA ARG A 344 -21.13 11.75 -9.96
C ARG A 344 -20.14 11.99 -8.81
N LEU A 345 -20.38 12.98 -7.94
CA LEU A 345 -19.52 13.21 -6.79
C LEU A 345 -19.53 11.99 -5.87
N LEU A 346 -18.37 11.66 -5.30
CA LEU A 346 -18.30 10.66 -4.25
C LEU A 346 -19.15 11.13 -3.05
N PRO A 347 -19.93 10.24 -2.42
CA PRO A 347 -20.89 10.64 -1.39
C PRO A 347 -20.21 11.26 -0.16
N ALA A 348 -19.10 10.67 0.30
CA ALA A 348 -18.37 11.09 1.48
C ALA A 348 -16.85 10.99 1.29
N ARG A 349 -16.10 11.66 2.16
CA ARG A 349 -14.64 11.61 2.19
C ARG A 349 -14.15 10.21 2.54
N ARG A 350 -13.02 9.82 1.93
CA ARG A 350 -12.28 8.63 2.36
C ARG A 350 -11.48 8.97 3.61
N PRO A 351 -11.42 8.07 4.61
CA PRO A 351 -10.59 8.26 5.79
C PRO A 351 -9.11 8.44 5.42
N GLU A 352 -8.43 9.37 6.09
CA GLU A 352 -7.03 9.72 5.79
C GLU A 352 -6.09 8.53 5.99
N ILE A 353 -6.39 7.62 6.93
CA ILE A 353 -5.62 6.40 7.20
C ILE A 353 -5.45 5.49 5.96
N LEU A 354 -6.31 5.62 4.95
CA LEU A 354 -6.22 4.85 3.71
C LEU A 354 -5.31 5.49 2.66
N GLU A 355 -4.96 6.76 2.82
CA GLU A 355 -4.36 7.60 1.77
C GLU A 355 -3.14 8.41 2.25
N ALA A 356 -2.72 8.24 3.49
CA ALA A 356 -1.59 8.94 4.12
C ALA A 356 -0.35 8.05 4.32
N ASP A 357 0.79 8.70 4.58
CA ASP A 357 1.99 8.04 5.09
C ASP A 357 1.73 7.55 6.53
N LEU A 358 1.97 6.27 6.78
CA LEU A 358 1.71 5.63 8.07
C LEU A 358 2.96 5.52 8.96
N ALA A 359 4.09 6.16 8.62
CA ALA A 359 5.31 6.14 9.43
C ALA A 359 5.06 6.61 10.87
N SER A 360 4.43 7.78 11.05
CA SER A 360 4.10 8.29 12.39
C SER A 360 3.15 7.34 13.13
N LEU A 361 2.08 6.87 12.47
CA LEU A 361 1.13 5.91 13.04
C LEU A 361 1.84 4.63 13.52
N ARG A 362 2.70 4.05 12.68
CA ARG A 362 3.41 2.81 12.99
C ARG A 362 4.33 2.96 14.19
N LEU A 363 4.94 4.14 14.35
CA LEU A 363 5.80 4.46 15.48
C LEU A 363 5.00 4.64 16.78
N GLU A 364 3.85 5.33 16.71
CA GLU A 364 2.91 5.46 17.83
C GLU A 364 2.39 4.10 18.31
N LEU A 365 2.04 3.20 17.38
CA LEU A 365 1.63 1.82 17.71
C LEU A 365 2.75 1.02 18.37
N ALA A 366 4.00 1.22 17.94
CA ALA A 366 5.17 0.56 18.55
C ALA A 366 5.38 1.01 20.00
N GLN A 367 5.18 2.30 20.29
CA GLN A 367 5.24 2.85 21.65
C GLN A 367 4.10 2.33 22.52
N TRP A 368 2.89 2.25 21.94
CA TRP A 368 1.73 1.69 22.64
C TRP A 368 1.92 0.20 22.98
N GLY A 369 2.72 -0.51 22.19
CA GLY A 369 3.01 -1.92 22.39
C GLY A 369 1.94 -2.86 21.82
N ALA A 370 1.15 -2.41 20.84
CA ALA A 370 0.11 -3.20 20.20
C ALA A 370 0.34 -3.30 18.68
N ALA A 371 0.00 -4.45 18.09
CA ALA A 371 -0.14 -4.52 16.64
C ALA A 371 -1.45 -3.86 16.22
N ALA A 372 -1.52 -3.34 14.98
CA ALA A 372 -2.76 -2.75 14.47
C ALA A 372 -3.93 -3.76 14.45
N SER A 373 -3.65 -5.06 14.32
CA SER A 373 -4.64 -6.14 14.38
C SER A 373 -5.28 -6.33 15.76
N ASP A 374 -4.60 -5.91 16.82
CA ASP A 374 -5.06 -6.11 18.19
C ASP A 374 -6.10 -5.05 18.58
N LEU A 375 -6.01 -3.88 17.94
CA LEU A 375 -6.86 -2.72 18.21
C LEU A 375 -8.15 -2.72 17.38
N ARG A 376 -9.18 -2.05 17.90
CA ARG A 376 -10.47 -1.87 17.20
C ARG A 376 -10.53 -0.50 16.53
N TRP A 377 -10.29 -0.50 15.22
CA TRP A 377 -10.33 0.70 14.39
C TRP A 377 -11.72 0.94 13.81
N VAL A 378 -12.07 2.22 13.60
CA VAL A 378 -13.19 2.58 12.70
C VAL A 378 -12.87 2.14 11.27
N THR A 379 -11.65 2.38 10.82
CA THR A 379 -11.13 1.91 9.55
C THR A 379 -9.70 1.42 9.78
N PRO A 380 -9.40 0.13 9.60
CA PRO A 380 -8.07 -0.40 9.88
C PRO A 380 -7.03 0.14 8.88
N PRO A 381 -5.77 0.36 9.31
CA PRO A 381 -4.72 0.79 8.40
C PRO A 381 -4.43 -0.28 7.33
N PRO A 382 -4.20 0.10 6.06
CA PRO A 382 -3.85 -0.85 5.01
C PRO A 382 -2.58 -1.64 5.38
N PRO A 383 -2.61 -2.99 5.38
CA PRO A 383 -1.46 -3.80 5.81
C PRO A 383 -0.19 -3.56 5.00
N GLY A 384 -0.32 -3.27 3.69
CA GLY A 384 0.81 -2.95 2.82
C GLY A 384 1.51 -1.65 3.20
N ALA A 385 0.73 -0.57 3.40
CA ALA A 385 1.27 0.72 3.81
C ALA A 385 1.88 0.67 5.22
N LEU A 386 1.28 -0.10 6.13
CA LEU A 386 1.80 -0.27 7.49
C LEU A 386 3.13 -1.06 7.51
N ARG A 387 3.28 -2.07 6.65
CA ARG A 387 4.57 -2.77 6.47
C ARG A 387 5.65 -1.84 5.93
N GLN A 388 5.33 -1.08 4.88
CA GLN A 388 6.26 -0.10 4.31
C GLN A 388 6.72 0.94 5.34
N ALA A 389 5.80 1.44 6.17
CA ALA A 389 6.11 2.31 7.29
C ALA A 389 7.05 1.63 8.31
N GLY A 390 6.82 0.34 8.60
CA GLY A 390 7.70 -0.49 9.43
C GLY A 390 9.12 -0.60 8.86
N ASP A 391 9.24 -0.98 7.58
CA ASP A 391 10.51 -1.13 6.88
C ASP A 391 11.31 0.20 6.88
N LEU A 392 10.63 1.32 6.67
CA LEU A 392 11.23 2.65 6.78
C LEU A 392 11.77 2.90 8.19
N LEU A 393 10.96 2.67 9.22
CA LEU A 393 11.37 2.93 10.60
C LEU A 393 12.49 1.99 11.06
N GLU A 394 12.56 0.76 10.56
CA GLU A 394 13.71 -0.13 10.77
C GLU A 394 14.97 0.39 10.05
N ALA A 395 14.82 0.92 8.83
CA ALA A 395 15.93 1.55 8.11
C ALA A 395 16.47 2.80 8.83
N LEU A 396 15.60 3.56 9.50
CA LEU A 396 15.98 4.71 10.36
C LEU A 396 16.48 4.29 11.75
N GLY A 397 16.51 2.99 12.06
CA GLY A 397 16.88 2.47 13.39
C GLY A 397 15.89 2.79 14.50
N ALA A 398 14.69 3.24 14.16
CA ALA A 398 13.62 3.56 15.10
C ALA A 398 12.89 2.31 15.61
N LEU A 399 12.87 1.25 14.78
CA LEU A 399 12.35 -0.07 15.13
C LEU A 399 13.42 -1.15 14.96
N GLU A 400 13.29 -2.21 15.74
CA GLU A 400 14.04 -3.45 15.59
C GLU A 400 13.09 -4.65 15.79
N ALA A 401 12.94 -5.49 14.76
CA ALA A 401 11.96 -6.59 14.74
C ALA A 401 10.55 -6.10 15.14
N GLY A 402 10.16 -4.93 14.62
CA GLY A 402 8.91 -4.26 14.91
C GLY A 402 8.75 -3.64 16.30
N ARG A 403 9.75 -3.74 17.20
CA ARG A 403 9.73 -3.12 18.54
C ARG A 403 10.43 -1.76 18.53
N LEU A 404 9.99 -0.86 19.41
CA LEU A 404 10.57 0.47 19.52
C LEU A 404 11.98 0.46 20.13
N THR A 405 12.93 1.11 19.48
CA THR A 405 14.31 1.28 19.97
C THR A 405 14.45 2.52 20.84
N HIS A 406 15.61 2.71 21.48
CA HIS A 406 15.93 3.95 22.19
C HIS A 406 15.93 5.16 21.23
N ALA A 407 16.50 5.01 20.04
CA ALA A 407 16.44 6.04 19.00
C ALA A 407 15.00 6.33 18.57
N GLY A 408 14.17 5.29 18.42
CA GLY A 408 12.75 5.43 18.07
C GLY A 408 11.95 6.24 19.08
N ARG A 409 12.22 6.09 20.39
CA ARG A 409 11.62 6.95 21.44
C ARG A 409 11.97 8.41 21.24
N GLY A 410 13.24 8.69 20.92
CA GLY A 410 13.67 10.03 20.58
C GLY A 410 12.86 10.62 19.42
N LEU A 411 12.61 9.83 18.36
CA LEU A 411 11.85 10.32 17.20
C LEU A 411 10.43 10.75 17.59
N LEU A 412 9.76 9.98 18.44
CA LEU A 412 8.41 10.30 18.94
C LEU A 412 8.33 11.60 19.75
N GLU A 413 9.38 11.93 20.49
CA GLU A 413 9.42 13.17 21.29
C GLU A 413 9.61 14.42 20.42
N THR A 414 10.05 14.23 19.18
CA THR A 414 10.34 15.32 18.25
C THR A 414 9.11 15.59 17.39
N PRO A 415 8.48 16.77 17.48
CA PRO A 415 7.18 17.02 16.86
C PRO A 415 7.33 17.32 15.36
N THR A 416 7.81 16.37 14.57
CA THR A 416 7.88 16.41 13.10
C THR A 416 7.84 14.97 12.56
N HIS A 417 7.86 14.79 11.24
CA HIS A 417 7.86 13.48 10.60
C HIS A 417 9.06 12.63 11.07
N PRO A 418 8.92 11.30 11.27
CA PRO A 418 10.02 10.44 11.77
C PRO A 418 11.33 10.57 10.98
N ARG A 419 11.25 10.76 9.66
CA ARG A 419 12.44 11.01 8.80
C ARG A 419 13.19 12.28 9.19
N LEU A 420 12.46 13.36 9.45
CA LEU A 420 13.04 14.66 9.79
C LEU A 420 13.54 14.67 11.24
N ALA A 421 12.79 14.03 12.15
CA ALA A 421 13.23 13.80 13.51
C ALA A 421 14.55 13.00 13.55
N HIS A 422 14.70 12.00 12.67
CA HIS A 422 15.91 11.20 12.58
C HIS A 422 17.13 12.05 12.21
N VAL A 423 17.00 12.96 11.24
CA VAL A 423 18.08 13.90 10.87
C VAL A 423 18.51 14.76 12.05
N LEU A 424 17.54 15.34 12.79
CA LEU A 424 17.84 16.18 13.95
C LEU A 424 18.60 15.43 15.06
N GLN A 425 18.43 14.10 15.16
CA GLN A 425 19.07 13.27 16.18
C GLN A 425 20.39 12.64 15.74
N ALA A 426 20.45 12.14 14.51
CA ALA A 426 21.61 11.47 13.98
C ALA A 426 22.74 12.44 13.60
N ALA A 427 22.41 13.69 13.23
CA ALA A 427 23.37 14.73 12.90
C ALA A 427 22.96 16.10 13.48
N PRO A 428 22.97 16.27 14.82
CA PRO A 428 22.54 17.52 15.45
C PRO A 428 23.47 18.66 15.04
N GLY A 429 22.90 19.75 14.52
CA GLY A 429 23.68 20.91 14.10
C GLY A 429 22.84 22.01 13.47
N PRO A 430 23.44 23.20 13.24
CA PRO A 430 22.74 24.32 12.61
C PRO A 430 22.27 24.02 11.19
N LEU A 431 23.09 23.31 10.40
CA LEU A 431 22.72 22.91 9.05
C LEU A 431 21.53 21.93 9.05
N ALA A 432 21.50 20.98 9.99
CA ALA A 432 20.37 20.07 10.15
C ALA A 432 19.07 20.81 10.49
N ALA A 433 19.12 21.81 11.38
CA ALA A 433 17.98 22.65 11.69
C ALA A 433 17.46 23.42 10.46
N ASP A 434 18.37 23.94 9.62
CA ASP A 434 18.04 24.66 8.38
C ASP A 434 17.44 23.72 7.33
N VAL A 435 18.08 22.58 7.07
CA VAL A 435 17.62 21.57 6.09
C VAL A 435 16.28 20.99 6.52
N VAL A 436 16.11 20.60 7.78
CA VAL A 436 14.83 20.05 8.27
C VAL A 436 13.72 21.08 8.18
N ALA A 437 13.99 22.35 8.50
CA ALA A 437 12.98 23.40 8.34
C ALA A 437 12.59 23.62 6.87
N LEU A 438 13.56 23.55 5.95
CA LEU A 438 13.30 23.61 4.50
C LEU A 438 12.46 22.43 4.00
N LEU A 439 12.67 21.24 4.55
CA LEU A 439 11.95 20.02 4.17
C LEU A 439 10.54 19.92 4.80
N ASP A 440 10.33 20.53 5.97
CA ASP A 440 9.03 20.53 6.68
C ASP A 440 8.11 21.66 6.16
N GLU A 441 8.69 22.73 5.61
CA GLU A 441 7.96 23.86 5.03
C GLU A 441 7.89 23.79 3.50
N ARG A 442 7.06 24.66 2.90
CA ARG A 442 6.98 24.78 1.45
C ARG A 442 8.27 25.38 0.88
N ASP A 443 8.77 24.80 -0.22
CA ASP A 443 9.91 25.32 -0.98
C ASP A 443 9.74 26.83 -1.23
N PRO A 444 10.71 27.68 -0.80
CA PRO A 444 10.67 29.11 -1.03
C PRO A 444 10.84 29.48 -2.50
N PHE A 445 11.32 28.57 -3.35
CA PHE A 445 11.62 28.85 -4.75
C PHE A 445 10.41 28.56 -5.66
N PRO A 446 10.23 29.32 -6.76
CA PRO A 446 9.28 28.97 -7.79
C PRO A 446 9.56 27.59 -8.40
N ARG A 447 8.52 26.95 -8.94
CA ARG A 447 8.70 25.71 -9.72
C ARG A 447 9.62 25.97 -10.91
N GLY A 448 10.56 25.07 -11.15
CA GLY A 448 11.52 25.17 -12.25
C GLY A 448 12.82 25.91 -11.89
N SER A 449 13.01 26.35 -10.65
CA SER A 449 14.26 26.99 -10.19
C SER A 449 15.43 26.01 -9.92
N GLY A 450 15.37 24.81 -10.48
CA GLY A 450 16.36 23.73 -10.27
C GLY A 450 16.16 22.97 -8.95
N ALA A 451 16.78 21.80 -8.87
CA ALA A 451 16.60 20.84 -7.79
C ALA A 451 17.54 21.03 -6.60
N ASP A 452 18.61 21.80 -6.74
CA ASP A 452 19.65 21.88 -5.72
C ASP A 452 19.16 22.55 -4.41
N LEU A 453 19.08 21.76 -3.34
CA LEU A 453 18.64 22.20 -2.03
C LEU A 453 19.68 23.10 -1.35
N SER A 454 20.96 22.99 -1.72
CA SER A 454 22.02 23.84 -1.16
C SER A 454 21.80 25.32 -1.46
N LEU A 455 21.21 25.63 -2.63
CA LEU A 455 20.82 26.99 -3.02
C LEU A 455 19.70 27.56 -2.13
N ARG A 456 18.78 26.70 -1.64
CA ARG A 456 17.72 27.11 -0.71
C ARG A 456 18.27 27.37 0.70
N VAL A 457 19.25 26.58 1.15
CA VAL A 457 19.98 26.83 2.40
C VAL A 457 20.73 28.16 2.30
N GLU A 458 21.39 28.44 1.18
CA GLU A 458 22.08 29.71 0.96
C GLU A 458 21.11 30.89 0.99
N ALA A 459 19.95 30.79 0.32
CA ALA A 459 18.91 31.81 0.35
C ALA A 459 18.41 32.07 1.78
N LEU A 460 18.17 31.03 2.57
CA LEU A 460 17.77 31.14 3.97
C LEU A 460 18.82 31.87 4.81
N ARG A 461 20.11 31.52 4.65
CA ARG A 461 21.22 32.17 5.36
C ARG A 461 21.34 33.65 5.00
N ARG A 462 21.21 34.01 3.72
CA ARG A 462 21.20 35.41 3.26
C ARG A 462 20.01 36.18 3.81
N HIS A 463 18.82 35.58 3.78
CA HIS A 463 17.60 36.17 4.36
C HIS A 463 17.76 36.46 5.85
N ARG A 464 18.32 35.51 6.61
CA ARG A 464 18.64 35.67 8.04
C ARG A 464 19.58 36.84 8.31
N LEU A 465 20.48 37.15 7.38
CA LEU A 465 21.41 38.28 7.45
C LEU A 465 20.81 39.61 6.96
N GLY A 466 19.54 39.63 6.53
CA GLY A 466 18.90 40.81 5.95
C GLY A 466 19.42 41.17 4.55
N GLN A 467 20.06 40.21 3.87
CA GLN A 467 20.59 40.40 2.53
C GLN A 467 19.55 40.04 1.47
N SER A 468 19.73 40.56 0.25
CA SER A 468 18.94 40.14 -0.90
C SER A 468 19.13 38.63 -1.15
N SER A 469 18.03 37.91 -1.22
CA SER A 469 18.00 36.45 -1.41
C SER A 469 16.98 36.07 -2.48
N ALA A 470 17.20 34.93 -3.13
CA ALA A 470 16.22 34.37 -4.05
C ALA A 470 15.09 33.68 -3.27
N GLY A 471 13.88 33.66 -3.85
CA GLY A 471 12.71 32.99 -3.27
C GLY A 471 11.71 33.93 -2.60
N ASP A 472 10.58 33.36 -2.18
CA ASP A 472 9.51 34.07 -1.47
C ASP A 472 9.92 34.38 -0.02
N ILE A 473 10.06 35.68 0.26
CA ILE A 473 10.42 36.22 1.59
C ILE A 473 9.51 35.67 2.69
N ARG A 474 8.20 35.54 2.44
CA ARG A 474 7.25 35.03 3.45
C ARG A 474 7.48 33.56 3.75
N ALA A 475 7.91 32.78 2.76
CA ALA A 475 8.28 31.38 2.96
C ALA A 475 9.58 31.29 3.78
N LEU A 476 10.59 32.07 3.40
CA LEU A 476 11.86 32.14 4.14
C LEU A 476 11.67 32.57 5.61
N ASP A 477 10.75 33.51 5.88
CA ASP A 477 10.37 33.89 7.25
C ASP A 477 9.79 32.73 8.07
N ARG A 478 8.94 31.88 7.45
CA ARG A 478 8.39 30.69 8.13
C ARG A 478 9.48 29.67 8.39
N ILE A 479 10.28 29.37 7.38
CA ILE A 479 11.42 28.46 7.46
C ILE A 479 12.38 28.90 8.55
N GLU A 480 12.74 30.19 8.61
CA GLU A 480 13.66 30.71 9.63
C GLU A 480 13.08 30.61 11.05
N ARG A 481 11.78 30.87 11.23
CA ARG A 481 11.13 30.67 12.54
C ARG A 481 11.19 29.21 12.98
N LEU A 482 10.94 28.28 12.06
CA LEU A 482 11.00 26.84 12.34
C LEU A 482 12.44 26.38 12.61
N ALA A 483 13.39 26.78 11.77
CA ALA A 483 14.81 26.49 11.96
C ALA A 483 15.31 27.05 13.29
N GLY A 484 14.85 28.25 13.69
CA GLY A 484 15.14 28.86 14.98
C GLY A 484 14.59 28.07 16.16
N LEU A 485 13.41 27.45 16.04
CA LEU A 485 12.88 26.52 17.04
C LEU A 485 13.77 25.28 17.16
N TRP A 486 14.19 24.69 16.04
CA TRP A 486 15.07 23.52 16.06
C TRP A 486 16.44 23.84 16.64
N ARG A 487 17.06 24.97 16.27
CA ARG A 487 18.32 25.43 16.86
C ARG A 487 18.23 25.57 18.39
N ARG A 488 17.14 26.19 18.89
CA ARG A 488 16.90 26.30 20.34
C ARG A 488 16.79 24.94 21.01
N ARG A 489 16.07 23.99 20.40
CA ARG A 489 15.91 22.64 20.94
C ARG A 489 17.22 21.84 20.93
N LEU A 490 18.04 22.02 19.90
CA LEU A 490 19.36 21.38 19.77
C LEU A 490 20.46 22.07 20.59
N GLY A 491 20.21 23.26 21.15
CA GLY A 491 21.23 24.03 21.87
C GLY A 491 22.34 24.60 20.98
N VAL A 492 22.08 24.81 19.69
CA VAL A 492 23.07 25.28 18.71
C VAL A 492 22.78 26.71 18.23
N ARG A 493 23.82 27.44 17.81
CA ARG A 493 23.69 28.77 17.20
C ARG A 493 23.57 28.67 15.69
N ALA A 494 22.97 29.66 15.05
CA ALA A 494 22.88 29.72 13.60
C ALA A 494 24.28 29.79 12.96
N ASP A 495 24.44 29.08 11.84
CA ASP A 495 25.59 29.17 10.96
C ASP A 495 25.17 29.84 9.65
N ASN A 496 25.87 30.90 9.28
CA ASN A 496 25.63 31.68 8.07
C ASN A 496 26.86 31.70 7.14
N GLY A 497 27.82 30.78 7.34
CA GLY A 497 28.97 30.62 6.46
C GLY A 497 28.60 30.04 5.08
N PRO A 498 29.60 29.73 4.24
CA PRO A 498 29.40 28.99 3.00
C PRO A 498 28.65 27.68 3.25
N VAL A 499 27.76 27.32 2.32
CA VAL A 499 27.03 26.05 2.36
C VAL A 499 27.88 24.99 1.66
N ASP A 500 28.12 23.88 2.33
CA ASP A 500 28.67 22.68 1.71
C ASP A 500 27.51 21.84 1.12
N PRO A 501 27.39 21.72 -0.22
CA PRO A 501 26.30 20.98 -0.85
C PRO A 501 26.29 19.49 -0.48
N GLU A 502 27.45 18.89 -0.21
CA GLU A 502 27.55 17.46 0.10
C GLU A 502 27.13 17.17 1.53
N ALA A 503 27.37 18.11 2.46
CA ALA A 503 26.83 18.05 3.80
C ALA A 503 25.30 18.16 3.80
N VAL A 504 24.71 18.97 2.90
CA VAL A 504 23.26 18.99 2.68
C VAL A 504 22.78 17.63 2.16
N GLY A 505 23.49 17.05 1.18
CA GLY A 505 23.21 15.71 0.66
C GLY A 505 23.25 14.62 1.74
N ALA A 506 24.24 14.65 2.62
CA ALA A 506 24.37 13.70 3.72
C ALA A 506 23.19 13.78 4.72
N LEU A 507 22.64 14.96 4.98
CA LEU A 507 21.45 15.15 5.81
C LEU A 507 20.18 14.65 5.13
N ILE A 508 20.03 14.90 3.83
CA ILE A 508 18.91 14.37 3.03
C ILE A 508 18.98 12.83 2.98
N ALA A 509 20.18 12.26 2.81
CA ALA A 509 20.41 10.81 2.77
C ALA A 509 20.01 10.11 4.10
N GLN A 510 20.15 10.79 5.23
CA GLN A 510 19.67 10.30 6.53
C GLN A 510 18.13 10.30 6.61
N ALA A 511 17.46 11.34 6.10
CA ALA A 511 15.99 11.36 6.05
C ALA A 511 15.42 10.36 5.02
N TYR A 512 16.10 10.20 3.90
CA TYR A 512 15.61 9.48 2.72
C TYR A 512 16.63 8.47 2.17
N PRO A 513 17.03 7.45 2.95
CA PRO A 513 17.99 6.44 2.49
C PRO A 513 17.48 5.64 1.28
N ASP A 514 16.16 5.48 1.19
CA ASP A 514 15.44 4.88 0.06
C ASP A 514 15.43 5.74 -1.22
N ARG A 515 15.86 7.00 -1.12
CA ARG A 515 15.90 7.97 -2.23
C ARG A 515 17.31 8.46 -2.56
N ILE A 516 18.33 7.72 -2.14
CA ILE A 516 19.69 7.90 -2.66
C ILE A 516 19.69 7.43 -4.13
N ALA A 517 20.23 8.25 -5.02
CA ALA A 517 20.15 8.08 -6.46
C ALA A 517 21.55 7.90 -7.08
N GLN A 518 21.69 6.92 -7.98
CA GLN A 518 22.88 6.67 -8.77
C GLN A 518 22.64 7.08 -10.23
N ALA A 519 23.57 7.84 -10.82
CA ALA A 519 23.48 8.24 -12.22
C ALA A 519 23.49 7.03 -13.18
N ARG A 520 22.63 7.06 -14.21
CA ARG A 520 22.58 6.06 -15.29
C ARG A 520 23.35 6.58 -16.50
N GLY A 521 24.66 6.29 -16.55
CA GLY A 521 25.55 6.80 -17.60
C GLY A 521 25.98 8.25 -17.36
N ALA A 522 27.06 8.67 -18.02
CA ALA A 522 27.62 10.01 -17.85
C ALA A 522 26.69 11.09 -18.43
N ALA A 523 26.39 12.12 -17.63
CA ALA A 523 25.65 13.33 -18.03
C ALA A 523 24.26 13.08 -18.68
N SER A 524 23.61 11.94 -18.39
CA SER A 524 22.29 11.62 -18.94
C SER A 524 21.15 12.40 -18.27
N GLY A 525 21.42 13.00 -17.10
CA GLY A 525 20.41 13.58 -16.22
C GLY A 525 19.43 12.55 -15.63
N ARG A 526 19.68 11.24 -15.84
CA ARG A 526 18.83 10.14 -15.37
C ARG A 526 19.51 9.37 -14.26
N TYR A 527 18.73 8.98 -13.27
CA TYR A 527 19.19 8.30 -12.07
C TYR A 527 18.32 7.08 -11.73
N ARG A 528 18.87 6.16 -10.96
CA ARG A 528 18.14 5.09 -10.27
C ARG A 528 18.16 5.36 -8.78
N LEU A 529 17.00 5.36 -8.13
CA LEU A 529 16.90 5.44 -6.68
C LEU A 529 17.16 4.10 -5.99
N ALA A 530 17.51 4.15 -4.70
CA ALA A 530 17.65 2.99 -3.83
C ALA A 530 16.37 2.16 -3.70
N ASN A 531 15.19 2.75 -3.85
CA ASN A 531 13.93 2.01 -3.97
C ASN A 531 13.72 1.35 -5.36
N GLY A 532 14.68 1.48 -6.28
CA GLY A 532 14.70 0.86 -7.61
C GLY A 532 14.15 1.71 -8.74
N ARG A 533 13.46 2.81 -8.41
CA ARG A 533 12.76 3.68 -9.38
C ARG A 533 13.72 4.47 -10.27
N GLY A 534 13.33 4.68 -11.53
CA GLY A 534 13.99 5.62 -12.45
C GLY A 534 13.49 7.05 -12.24
N VAL A 535 14.40 8.00 -12.15
CA VAL A 535 14.10 9.43 -12.04
C VAL A 535 15.04 10.26 -12.91
N ARG A 536 14.68 11.51 -13.17
CA ARG A 536 15.49 12.44 -13.94
C ARG A 536 15.51 13.84 -13.33
N LEU A 537 16.57 14.59 -13.58
CA LEU A 537 16.62 16.02 -13.31
C LEU A 537 15.89 16.81 -14.41
N PRO A 538 15.47 18.06 -14.11
CA PRO A 538 15.09 19.02 -15.13
C PRO A 538 16.25 19.33 -16.10
N GLU A 539 15.93 19.81 -17.29
CA GLU A 539 16.95 20.26 -18.24
C GLU A 539 17.69 21.48 -17.69
N GLY A 540 19.02 21.50 -17.86
CA GLY A 540 19.89 22.59 -17.40
C GLY A 540 20.12 22.64 -15.89
N ASP A 541 19.72 21.62 -15.14
CA ASP A 541 19.91 21.57 -13.69
C ASP A 541 21.41 21.54 -13.30
N PRO A 542 21.85 22.28 -12.26
CA PRO A 542 23.24 22.25 -11.82
C PRO A 542 23.73 20.86 -11.37
N LEU A 543 22.82 19.96 -11.01
CA LEU A 543 23.15 18.62 -10.50
C LEU A 543 23.35 17.57 -11.61
N LEU A 544 23.31 17.93 -12.91
CA LEU A 544 23.38 16.97 -14.02
C LEU A 544 24.64 16.09 -14.05
N HIS A 545 25.74 16.56 -13.44
CA HIS A 545 27.03 15.86 -13.45
C HIS A 545 27.35 15.13 -12.14
N ALA A 546 26.48 15.21 -11.12
CA ALA A 546 26.71 14.52 -9.85
C ALA A 546 26.54 13.00 -10.04
N PRO A 547 27.52 12.15 -9.67
CA PRO A 547 27.38 10.70 -9.81
C PRO A 547 26.33 10.13 -8.84
N TRP A 548 26.16 10.78 -7.70
CA TRP A 548 25.28 10.39 -6.62
C TRP A 548 24.50 11.60 -6.11
N LEU A 549 23.22 11.40 -5.86
CA LEU A 549 22.33 12.41 -5.30
C LEU A 549 21.58 11.84 -4.09
N ALA A 550 21.33 12.69 -3.10
CA ALA A 550 20.30 12.43 -2.10
C ALA A 550 19.05 13.22 -2.49
N VAL A 551 17.93 12.54 -2.71
CA VAL A 551 16.69 13.16 -3.22
C VAL A 551 15.65 13.32 -2.11
N ALA A 552 15.26 14.57 -1.85
CA ALA A 552 14.22 14.90 -0.89
C ALA A 552 12.83 14.96 -1.54
N GLY A 553 12.73 15.61 -2.71
CA GLY A 553 11.48 15.92 -3.37
C GLY A 553 11.52 15.50 -4.84
N LEU A 554 10.51 14.75 -5.26
CA LEU A 554 10.33 14.32 -6.65
C LEU A 554 8.85 14.08 -6.97
N ASP A 555 8.49 14.20 -8.24
CA ASP A 555 7.14 13.89 -8.72
C ASP A 555 7.06 12.48 -9.31
N ASP A 556 5.84 11.92 -9.32
CA ASP A 556 5.59 10.57 -9.83
C ASP A 556 5.72 10.42 -11.36
N GLY A 557 5.95 11.50 -12.11
CA GLY A 557 6.12 11.55 -13.58
C GLY A 557 5.99 10.20 -14.31
N GLY A 558 4.80 9.89 -14.85
CA GLY A 558 4.51 8.69 -15.66
C GLY A 558 5.44 7.50 -15.43
N ASP A 559 6.35 7.27 -16.38
CA ASP A 559 7.35 6.19 -16.35
C ASP A 559 8.63 6.55 -15.58
N GLU A 560 9.06 7.82 -15.58
CA GLU A 560 10.26 8.33 -14.89
C GLU A 560 9.94 9.59 -14.08
N GLY A 561 10.17 9.54 -12.78
CA GLY A 561 9.90 10.66 -11.88
C GLY A 561 10.84 11.85 -12.12
N VAL A 562 10.39 13.07 -11.79
CA VAL A 562 11.21 14.29 -11.93
C VAL A 562 11.68 14.75 -10.56
N ILE A 563 12.98 14.92 -10.39
CA ILE A 563 13.59 15.42 -9.16
C ILE A 563 13.38 16.94 -9.08
N HIS A 564 12.87 17.41 -7.93
CA HIS A 564 12.65 18.83 -7.65
C HIS A 564 13.45 19.35 -6.47
N GLU A 565 13.91 18.47 -5.59
CA GLU A 565 14.72 18.80 -4.42
C GLU A 565 15.73 17.68 -4.17
N ALA A 566 17.01 17.98 -4.32
CA ALA A 566 18.12 17.06 -4.11
C ALA A 566 19.40 17.81 -3.77
N ALA A 567 20.43 17.08 -3.35
CA ALA A 567 21.78 17.62 -3.18
C ALA A 567 22.81 16.54 -3.57
N PRO A 568 24.03 16.93 -3.99
CA PRO A 568 25.07 15.97 -4.32
C PRO A 568 25.46 15.15 -3.09
N LEU A 569 25.81 13.89 -3.29
CA LEU A 569 26.18 12.98 -2.20
C LEU A 569 27.55 12.35 -2.49
N GLN A 570 28.39 12.30 -1.46
CA GLN A 570 29.67 11.60 -1.57
C GLN A 570 29.50 10.08 -1.58
N VAL A 571 30.35 9.39 -2.34
CA VAL A 571 30.30 7.92 -2.43
C VAL A 571 30.57 7.25 -1.08
N SER A 572 31.38 7.85 -0.22
CA SER A 572 31.65 7.35 1.13
C SER A 572 30.39 7.27 2.00
N GLU A 573 29.47 8.22 1.84
CA GLU A 573 28.17 8.20 2.53
C GLU A 573 27.28 7.06 2.01
N VAL A 574 27.33 6.79 0.70
CA VAL A 574 26.63 5.66 0.08
C VAL A 574 27.17 4.33 0.59
N GLU A 575 28.51 4.19 0.65
CA GLU A 575 29.19 2.99 1.15
C GLU A 575 28.89 2.75 2.64
N ARG A 576 28.78 3.82 3.45
CA ARG A 576 28.42 3.71 4.88
C ARG A 576 27.02 3.14 5.09
N LEU A 577 26.08 3.47 4.21
CA LEU A 577 24.68 3.02 4.30
C LEU A 577 24.44 1.66 3.61
N ALA A 578 25.37 1.25 2.76
CA ALA A 578 25.26 0.00 2.03
C ALA A 578 25.38 -1.22 2.94
N ARG A 579 24.65 -2.28 2.58
CA ARG A 579 24.63 -3.55 3.29
C ARG A 579 25.16 -4.65 2.37
N THR A 580 25.61 -5.74 2.99
CA THR A 580 26.00 -6.94 2.25
C THR A 580 24.87 -7.96 2.32
N ARG A 581 24.51 -8.54 1.17
CA ARG A 581 23.59 -9.69 1.12
C ARG A 581 24.14 -10.78 0.22
N GLU A 582 23.75 -12.01 0.52
CA GLU A 582 24.03 -13.17 -0.31
C GLU A 582 22.82 -13.45 -1.20
N VAL A 583 23.04 -13.45 -2.51
CA VAL A 583 22.02 -13.80 -3.50
C VAL A 583 22.40 -15.14 -4.10
N VAL A 584 21.54 -16.12 -3.87
CA VAL A 584 21.63 -17.46 -4.45
C VAL A 584 20.33 -17.71 -5.19
N GLY A 585 20.42 -17.99 -6.48
CA GLY A 585 19.24 -18.28 -7.29
C GLY A 585 19.62 -18.79 -8.66
N TRP A 586 18.65 -19.35 -9.37
CA TRP A 586 18.86 -19.83 -10.72
C TRP A 586 18.80 -18.68 -11.74
N ASP A 587 19.90 -18.43 -12.45
CA ASP A 587 19.89 -17.49 -13.58
C ASP A 587 19.44 -18.25 -14.83
N ALA A 588 18.15 -18.14 -15.16
CA ALA A 588 17.57 -18.79 -16.34
C ALA A 588 18.18 -18.31 -17.67
N ARG A 589 18.72 -17.08 -17.74
CA ARG A 589 19.37 -16.60 -18.98
C ARG A 589 20.74 -17.25 -19.14
N ALA A 590 21.54 -17.27 -18.07
CA ALA A 590 22.86 -17.87 -18.07
C ALA A 590 22.83 -19.41 -17.97
N GLY A 591 21.73 -20.00 -17.50
CA GLY A 591 21.56 -21.44 -17.30
C GLY A 591 22.44 -22.01 -16.19
N VAL A 592 22.73 -21.21 -15.17
CA VAL A 592 23.61 -21.56 -14.05
C VAL A 592 23.05 -21.08 -12.72
N LEU A 593 23.42 -21.78 -11.65
CA LEU A 593 23.15 -21.38 -10.29
C LEU A 593 24.08 -20.21 -9.92
N ALA A 594 23.53 -19.00 -9.89
CA ALA A 594 24.26 -17.82 -9.50
C ALA A 594 24.34 -17.74 -7.98
N ALA A 595 25.56 -17.72 -7.44
CA ALA A 595 25.82 -17.48 -6.02
C ALA A 595 26.80 -16.30 -5.89
N ARG A 596 26.28 -15.15 -5.45
CA ARG A 596 27.05 -13.91 -5.35
C ARG A 596 26.72 -13.14 -4.09
N GLN A 597 27.75 -12.53 -3.52
CA GLN A 597 27.61 -11.55 -2.46
C GLN A 597 27.50 -10.16 -3.11
N GLU A 598 26.40 -9.47 -2.84
CA GLU A 598 26.14 -8.11 -3.32
C GLU A 598 26.39 -7.11 -2.20
N HIS A 599 27.23 -6.11 -2.47
CA HIS A 599 27.24 -4.88 -1.68
C HIS A 599 26.24 -3.92 -2.30
N HIS A 600 25.19 -3.57 -1.56
CA HIS A 600 24.00 -2.95 -2.13
C HIS A 600 23.39 -1.92 -1.18
N LEU A 601 22.69 -0.96 -1.77
CA LEU A 601 21.84 -0.01 -1.07
C LEU A 601 20.44 -0.09 -1.71
N GLY A 602 19.55 -0.83 -1.07
CA GLY A 602 18.25 -1.18 -1.65
C GLY A 602 18.40 -1.91 -2.99
N ALA A 603 17.94 -1.30 -4.08
CA ALA A 603 18.04 -1.83 -5.44
C ALA A 603 19.34 -1.42 -6.17
N LEU A 604 20.18 -0.58 -5.56
CA LEU A 604 21.45 -0.15 -6.14
C LEU A 604 22.54 -1.15 -5.76
N ILE A 605 23.14 -1.77 -6.77
CA ILE A 605 24.26 -2.70 -6.60
C ILE A 605 25.54 -1.90 -6.77
N LEU A 606 26.31 -1.76 -5.69
CA LEU A 606 27.59 -1.04 -5.69
C LEU A 606 28.72 -1.95 -6.19
N SER A 607 28.73 -3.19 -5.70
CA SER A 607 29.66 -4.21 -6.18
C SER A 607 29.08 -5.60 -6.00
N THR A 608 29.63 -6.57 -6.72
CA THR A 608 29.25 -7.97 -6.66
C THR A 608 30.51 -8.83 -6.64
N ARG A 609 30.56 -9.84 -5.77
CA ARG A 609 31.66 -10.81 -5.72
C ARG A 609 31.08 -12.24 -5.69
N PRO A 610 31.73 -13.24 -6.30
CA PRO A 610 31.30 -14.64 -6.17
C PRO A 610 31.30 -15.08 -4.70
N LEU A 611 30.32 -15.92 -4.32
CA LEU A 611 30.30 -16.53 -2.99
C LEU A 611 31.36 -17.63 -2.89
N ALA A 612 32.18 -17.60 -1.84
CA ALA A 612 33.28 -18.55 -1.66
C ALA A 612 32.78 -19.98 -1.33
N ALA A 613 31.68 -20.08 -0.59
CA ALA A 613 31.04 -21.36 -0.25
C ALA A 613 29.52 -21.22 -0.33
N LEU A 614 28.85 -22.18 -0.97
CA LEU A 614 27.40 -22.21 -1.06
C LEU A 614 26.85 -23.32 -0.16
N PRO A 615 26.12 -22.98 0.93
CA PRO A 615 25.49 -23.97 1.80
C PRO A 615 24.60 -24.95 1.01
N PRO A 616 24.61 -26.26 1.33
CA PRO A 616 23.82 -27.26 0.60
C PRO A 616 22.33 -26.93 0.51
N GLU A 617 21.74 -26.39 1.59
CA GLU A 617 20.31 -26.03 1.63
C GLU A 617 19.95 -24.93 0.62
N ARG A 618 20.78 -23.88 0.51
CA ARG A 618 20.55 -22.80 -0.46
C ARG A 618 20.80 -23.24 -1.90
N ARG A 619 21.73 -24.18 -2.10
CA ARG A 619 21.93 -24.84 -3.41
C ARG A 619 20.67 -25.60 -3.82
N ALA A 620 20.18 -26.48 -2.95
CA ALA A 620 18.97 -27.26 -3.20
C ALA A 620 17.76 -26.34 -3.50
N ALA A 621 17.59 -25.25 -2.75
CA ALA A 621 16.53 -24.28 -3.01
C ALA A 621 16.62 -23.65 -4.42
N GLY A 622 17.80 -23.23 -4.87
CA GLY A 622 17.99 -22.67 -6.20
C GLY A 622 17.84 -23.71 -7.33
N LEU A 623 18.24 -24.96 -7.11
CA LEU A 623 18.02 -26.05 -8.07
C LEU A 623 16.53 -26.44 -8.16
N ARG A 624 15.81 -26.40 -7.04
CA ARG A 624 14.35 -26.59 -7.01
C ARG A 624 13.64 -25.50 -7.81
N GLU A 625 14.04 -24.25 -7.63
CA GLU A 625 13.55 -23.12 -8.42
C GLU A 625 13.79 -23.35 -9.92
N ALA A 626 14.96 -23.85 -10.31
CA ALA A 626 15.27 -24.18 -11.70
C ALA A 626 14.29 -25.22 -12.28
N VAL A 627 14.06 -26.33 -11.59
CA VAL A 627 13.14 -27.38 -12.03
C VAL A 627 11.68 -26.90 -12.05
N GLN A 628 11.26 -26.11 -11.05
CA GLN A 628 9.91 -25.57 -10.99
C GLN A 628 9.64 -24.52 -12.08
N SER A 629 10.63 -23.70 -12.42
CA SER A 629 10.50 -22.63 -13.43
C SER A 629 10.68 -23.12 -14.88
N GLU A 630 11.72 -23.89 -15.17
CA GLU A 630 12.05 -24.38 -16.53
C GLU A 630 11.47 -25.77 -16.84
N GLY A 631 11.05 -26.51 -15.82
CA GLY A 631 10.43 -27.83 -15.97
C GLY A 631 11.44 -28.99 -15.96
N LEU A 632 10.91 -30.20 -16.17
CA LEU A 632 11.68 -31.44 -16.14
C LEU A 632 12.57 -31.66 -17.37
N ASP A 633 12.45 -30.82 -18.40
CA ASP A 633 13.26 -30.86 -19.61
C ASP A 633 14.72 -30.45 -19.36
N LEU A 634 15.02 -29.88 -18.18
CA LEU A 634 16.39 -29.73 -17.68
C LEU A 634 17.12 -31.08 -17.55
N LEU A 635 16.37 -32.16 -17.29
CA LEU A 635 16.89 -33.51 -17.13
C LEU A 635 16.90 -34.26 -18.46
N ARG A 636 17.83 -35.21 -18.59
CA ARG A 636 17.86 -36.09 -19.77
C ARG A 636 16.94 -37.29 -19.60
N TRP A 637 15.71 -37.18 -20.10
CA TRP A 637 14.74 -38.28 -20.13
C TRP A 637 15.04 -39.28 -21.25
N SER A 638 15.77 -40.35 -20.93
CA SER A 638 15.99 -41.47 -21.85
C SER A 638 14.70 -42.25 -22.13
N GLU A 639 14.69 -43.01 -23.23
CA GLU A 639 13.58 -43.93 -23.53
C GLU A 639 13.39 -44.96 -22.40
N GLU A 640 14.48 -45.38 -21.76
CA GLU A 640 14.46 -46.25 -20.58
C GLU A 640 13.78 -45.57 -19.39
N ALA A 641 14.14 -44.32 -19.08
CA ALA A 641 13.51 -43.56 -17.99
C ALA A 641 12.00 -43.39 -18.22
N ARG A 642 11.59 -43.02 -19.43
CA ARG A 642 10.17 -42.88 -19.78
C ARG A 642 9.43 -44.22 -19.74
N THR A 643 10.05 -45.31 -20.19
CA THR A 643 9.46 -46.65 -20.09
C THR A 643 9.31 -47.07 -18.64
N TRP A 644 10.33 -46.83 -17.82
CA TRP A 644 10.32 -47.16 -16.40
C TRP A 644 9.23 -46.38 -15.65
N GLN A 645 9.14 -45.06 -15.89
CA GLN A 645 8.12 -44.18 -15.34
C GLN A 645 6.71 -44.66 -15.73
N ALA A 646 6.49 -44.97 -17.02
CA ALA A 646 5.20 -45.45 -17.52
C ALA A 646 4.77 -46.77 -16.87
N ARG A 647 5.71 -47.68 -16.58
CA ARG A 647 5.43 -48.92 -15.85
C ARG A 647 4.98 -48.63 -14.41
N ALA A 648 5.70 -47.78 -13.70
CA ALA A 648 5.38 -47.44 -12.31
C ALA A 648 4.02 -46.72 -12.21
N LEU A 649 3.74 -45.79 -13.13
CA LEU A 649 2.45 -45.10 -13.21
C LEU A 649 1.30 -46.04 -13.59
N SER A 650 1.53 -46.97 -14.53
CA SER A 650 0.58 -48.05 -14.80
C SER A 650 0.27 -48.85 -13.53
N ALA A 651 1.30 -49.27 -12.77
CA ALA A 651 1.10 -50.01 -11.52
C ALA A 651 0.30 -49.21 -10.48
N ARG A 652 0.52 -47.89 -10.37
CA ARG A 652 -0.27 -46.99 -9.52
C ARG A 652 -1.74 -46.95 -9.93
N VAL A 653 -2.04 -46.78 -11.21
CA VAL A 653 -3.43 -46.82 -11.71
C VAL A 653 -4.07 -48.19 -11.44
N TRP A 654 -3.30 -49.28 -11.51
CA TRP A 654 -3.82 -50.63 -11.36
C TRP A 654 -4.02 -51.07 -9.91
N ARG A 655 -3.18 -50.59 -8.99
CA ARG A 655 -3.10 -51.05 -7.60
C ARG A 655 -3.42 -49.97 -6.56
N GLY A 656 -3.63 -48.73 -6.98
CA GLY A 656 -4.04 -47.61 -6.13
C GLY A 656 -2.88 -46.83 -5.52
N GLU A 657 -3.22 -45.99 -4.54
CA GLU A 657 -2.35 -44.93 -3.99
C GLU A 657 -1.12 -45.43 -3.22
N ALA A 658 -1.03 -46.72 -2.92
CA ALA A 658 0.14 -47.34 -2.29
C ALA A 658 1.41 -47.25 -3.17
N TRP A 659 1.28 -46.99 -4.47
CA TRP A 659 2.39 -46.71 -5.38
C TRP A 659 2.60 -45.20 -5.51
N PRO A 660 3.84 -44.68 -5.52
CA PRO A 660 4.07 -43.23 -5.55
C PRO A 660 3.61 -42.60 -6.86
N ASP A 661 3.15 -41.34 -6.77
CA ASP A 661 2.90 -40.53 -7.96
C ASP A 661 4.21 -40.08 -8.58
N LEU A 662 4.47 -40.54 -9.79
CA LEU A 662 5.68 -40.21 -10.54
C LEU A 662 5.32 -39.50 -11.85
N SER A 663 4.16 -38.84 -11.91
CA SER A 663 3.77 -38.02 -13.05
C SER A 663 4.67 -36.79 -13.14
N ASP A 664 4.81 -36.22 -14.35
CA ASP A 664 5.65 -35.05 -14.58
C ASP A 664 5.21 -33.86 -13.69
N ASP A 665 3.91 -33.70 -13.44
CA ASP A 665 3.38 -32.69 -12.52
C ASP A 665 3.80 -32.93 -11.07
N ALA A 666 3.69 -34.18 -10.58
CA ALA A 666 4.10 -34.52 -9.21
C ALA A 666 5.62 -34.36 -9.00
N LEU A 667 6.42 -34.80 -9.98
CA LEU A 667 7.89 -34.69 -9.93
C LEU A 667 8.38 -33.24 -10.02
N ARG A 668 7.65 -32.38 -10.74
CA ARG A 668 7.93 -30.94 -10.81
C ARG A 668 7.50 -30.21 -9.53
N ALA A 669 6.39 -30.61 -8.93
CA ALA A 669 5.86 -29.99 -7.72
C ALA A 669 6.82 -30.16 -6.53
N ASP A 670 7.40 -31.35 -6.37
CA ASP A 670 8.34 -31.66 -5.29
C ASP A 670 9.63 -32.34 -5.81
N PRO A 671 10.56 -31.55 -6.38
CA PRO A 671 11.85 -32.06 -6.86
C PRO A 671 12.73 -32.64 -5.74
N ASP A 672 12.65 -32.08 -4.52
CA ASP A 672 13.48 -32.54 -3.40
C ASP A 672 13.20 -33.99 -3.06
N ALA A 673 11.93 -34.41 -3.09
CA ALA A 673 11.53 -35.76 -2.72
C ALA A 673 12.21 -36.85 -3.57
N TRP A 674 12.66 -36.56 -4.79
CA TRP A 674 13.22 -37.56 -5.69
C TRP A 674 14.60 -37.24 -6.27
N LEU A 675 15.01 -35.97 -6.28
CA LEU A 675 16.35 -35.54 -6.72
C LEU A 675 17.33 -35.28 -5.57
N ALA A 676 16.89 -35.27 -4.31
CA ALA A 676 17.82 -35.13 -3.18
C ALA A 676 18.92 -36.21 -3.22
N GLY A 677 20.18 -35.78 -3.08
CA GLY A 677 21.36 -36.65 -3.21
C GLY A 677 21.81 -36.93 -4.66
N TRP A 678 20.97 -36.66 -5.66
CA TRP A 678 21.29 -36.86 -7.09
C TRP A 678 21.79 -35.58 -7.78
N TRP A 679 21.45 -34.42 -7.24
CA TRP A 679 21.79 -33.09 -7.79
C TRP A 679 22.76 -32.29 -6.91
N ASP A 680 23.42 -32.93 -5.95
CA ASP A 680 24.22 -32.23 -4.94
C ASP A 680 25.37 -31.43 -5.57
N ASP A 681 25.97 -31.92 -6.65
CA ASP A 681 27.04 -31.24 -7.39
C ASP A 681 26.55 -30.39 -8.58
N THR A 682 25.23 -30.30 -8.79
CA THR A 682 24.65 -29.60 -9.93
C THR A 682 24.77 -28.08 -9.77
N ARG A 683 25.29 -27.41 -10.81
CA ARG A 683 25.41 -25.94 -10.85
C ARG A 683 24.97 -25.32 -12.18
N SER A 684 24.70 -26.13 -13.20
CA SER A 684 24.38 -25.68 -14.55
C SER A 684 23.39 -26.62 -15.26
N ARG A 685 22.81 -26.16 -16.38
CA ARG A 685 21.96 -27.01 -17.25
C ARG A 685 22.70 -28.26 -17.72
N ALA A 686 23.99 -28.13 -17.98
CA ALA A 686 24.83 -29.25 -18.39
C ALA A 686 24.97 -30.31 -17.28
N ASP A 687 24.96 -29.89 -16.01
CA ASP A 687 25.03 -30.82 -14.88
C ASP A 687 23.68 -31.52 -14.63
N PHE A 688 22.55 -30.82 -14.81
CA PHE A 688 21.21 -31.43 -14.76
C PHE A 688 21.07 -32.57 -15.79
N ALA A 689 21.60 -32.39 -17.00
CA ALA A 689 21.56 -33.40 -18.05
C ALA A 689 22.38 -34.67 -17.74
N ARG A 690 23.24 -34.66 -16.70
CA ARG A 690 24.05 -35.80 -16.27
C ARG A 690 23.38 -36.62 -15.15
N ILE A 691 22.29 -36.15 -14.57
CA ILE A 691 21.58 -36.85 -13.49
C ILE A 691 21.02 -38.17 -14.00
N ASP A 692 21.24 -39.26 -13.24
CA ASP A 692 20.63 -40.56 -13.49
C ASP A 692 19.15 -40.55 -13.08
N VAL A 693 18.30 -40.19 -14.04
CA VAL A 693 16.84 -40.13 -13.85
C VAL A 693 16.26 -41.50 -13.50
N VAL A 694 16.78 -42.60 -14.05
CA VAL A 694 16.26 -43.94 -13.76
C VAL A 694 16.56 -44.31 -12.31
N GLY A 695 17.79 -44.08 -11.86
CA GLY A 695 18.21 -44.27 -10.47
C GLY A 695 17.36 -43.44 -9.50
N ALA A 696 17.17 -42.15 -9.80
CA ALA A 696 16.38 -41.23 -8.98
C ALA A 696 14.90 -41.66 -8.86
N LEU A 697 14.27 -42.05 -9.98
CA LEU A 697 12.90 -42.58 -9.96
C LEU A 697 12.80 -43.91 -9.21
N ARG A 698 13.77 -44.82 -9.39
CA ARG A 698 13.80 -46.11 -8.72
C ARG A 698 13.93 -45.97 -7.20
N ALA A 699 14.67 -44.98 -6.72
CA ALA A 699 14.84 -44.69 -5.30
C ALA A 699 13.52 -44.29 -4.60
N ARG A 700 12.46 -43.94 -5.35
CA ARG A 700 11.13 -43.63 -4.81
C ARG A 700 10.30 -44.87 -4.45
N LEU A 701 10.72 -46.05 -4.88
CA LEU A 701 10.04 -47.31 -4.56
C LEU A 701 10.86 -48.09 -3.55
N ASP A 702 10.19 -48.72 -2.59
CA ASP A 702 10.84 -49.67 -1.71
C ASP A 702 11.24 -50.97 -2.46
N ALA A 703 12.05 -51.81 -1.82
CA ALA A 703 12.52 -53.06 -2.44
C ALA A 703 11.38 -54.03 -2.82
N ARG A 704 10.27 -54.03 -2.09
CA ARG A 704 9.09 -54.87 -2.38
C ARG A 704 8.36 -54.35 -3.61
N GLN A 705 8.18 -53.04 -3.71
CA GLN A 705 7.55 -52.37 -4.85
C GLN A 705 8.39 -52.51 -6.11
N ILE A 706 9.72 -52.39 -6.04
CA ILE A 706 10.61 -52.62 -7.19
C ILE A 706 10.43 -54.05 -7.72
N LYS A 707 10.45 -55.05 -6.83
CA LYS A 707 10.22 -56.45 -7.24
C LYS A 707 8.81 -56.65 -7.80
N ALA A 708 7.80 -56.10 -7.15
CA ALA A 708 6.42 -56.17 -7.61
C ALA A 708 6.23 -55.48 -8.97
N LEU A 709 6.98 -54.42 -9.28
CA LEU A 709 6.90 -53.72 -10.56
C LEU A 709 7.35 -54.62 -11.71
N ASP A 710 8.38 -55.44 -11.49
CA ASP A 710 8.87 -56.40 -12.47
C ASP A 710 7.88 -57.56 -12.69
N GLU A 711 7.10 -57.92 -11.68
CA GLU A 711 6.05 -58.96 -11.77
C GLU A 711 4.74 -58.43 -12.38
N LEU A 712 4.28 -57.25 -11.93
CA LEU A 712 3.01 -56.65 -12.35
C LEU A 712 3.09 -56.01 -13.73
N ALA A 713 4.21 -55.34 -14.02
CA ALA A 713 4.45 -54.62 -15.26
C ALA A 713 5.82 -55.05 -15.85
N PRO A 714 5.98 -56.30 -16.31
CA PRO A 714 7.25 -56.79 -16.83
C PRO A 714 7.70 -56.02 -18.09
N THR A 715 9.01 -55.87 -18.29
CA THR A 715 9.52 -55.18 -19.49
C THR A 715 9.26 -55.94 -20.79
N HIS A 716 9.19 -57.27 -20.71
CA HIS A 716 9.02 -58.17 -21.86
C HIS A 716 8.11 -59.35 -21.50
N LEU A 717 7.34 -59.85 -22.48
CA LEU A 717 6.62 -61.11 -22.39
C LEU A 717 7.22 -62.16 -23.31
N ALA A 718 7.26 -63.40 -22.85
CA ALA A 718 7.55 -64.55 -23.70
C ALA A 718 6.31 -64.91 -24.53
N VAL A 719 6.50 -65.17 -25.81
CA VAL A 719 5.46 -65.65 -26.72
C VAL A 719 5.74 -67.11 -27.11
N PRO A 720 4.77 -67.88 -27.63
CA PRO A 720 4.93 -69.32 -27.88
C PRO A 720 6.13 -69.73 -28.74
N SER A 721 6.61 -68.83 -29.61
CA SER A 721 7.84 -69.05 -30.40
C SER A 721 9.13 -69.09 -29.56
N GLY A 722 9.07 -68.76 -28.27
CA GLY A 722 10.21 -68.55 -27.37
C GLY A 722 10.80 -67.13 -27.40
N SER A 723 10.31 -66.25 -28.29
CA SER A 723 10.75 -64.85 -28.34
C SER A 723 10.32 -64.06 -27.10
N ARG A 724 11.16 -63.14 -26.64
CA ARG A 724 10.83 -62.14 -25.62
C ARG A 724 10.53 -60.80 -26.28
N ILE A 725 9.27 -60.38 -26.24
CA ILE A 725 8.79 -59.18 -26.93
C ILE A 725 8.58 -58.06 -25.90
N ARG A 726 9.13 -56.88 -26.18
CA ARG A 726 9.03 -55.71 -25.31
C ARG A 726 7.59 -55.20 -25.25
N LEU A 727 7.16 -54.81 -24.06
CA LEU A 727 5.88 -54.16 -23.84
C LEU A 727 6.02 -52.64 -23.83
N ALA A 728 5.08 -51.95 -24.47
CA ALA A 728 4.93 -50.50 -24.37
C ALA A 728 3.84 -50.17 -23.35
N TYR A 729 4.25 -49.52 -22.25
CA TYR A 729 3.37 -49.06 -21.18
C TYR A 729 3.00 -47.59 -21.35
N PHE A 730 1.95 -47.17 -20.67
CA PHE A 730 1.44 -45.80 -20.75
C PHE A 730 1.15 -45.23 -19.35
N PRO A 731 1.45 -43.94 -19.10
CA PRO A 731 1.22 -43.30 -17.80
C PRO A 731 -0.24 -43.33 -17.31
N ASP A 732 -1.20 -43.35 -18.22
CA ASP A 732 -2.64 -43.42 -17.93
C ASP A 732 -3.13 -44.81 -17.47
N GLY A 733 -2.23 -45.79 -17.43
CA GLY A 733 -2.53 -47.16 -17.02
C GLY A 733 -3.43 -47.91 -17.99
N ARG A 734 -3.59 -47.44 -19.25
CA ARG A 734 -4.26 -48.24 -20.27
C ARG A 734 -3.49 -49.53 -20.55
N PRO A 735 -4.16 -50.58 -21.08
CA PRO A 735 -3.50 -51.86 -21.33
C PRO A 735 -2.23 -51.71 -22.19
N PRO A 736 -1.11 -52.35 -21.81
CA PRO A 736 0.13 -52.19 -22.54
C PRO A 736 0.06 -52.87 -23.91
N VAL A 737 0.85 -52.36 -24.85
CA VAL A 737 0.90 -52.87 -26.22
C VAL A 737 2.03 -53.89 -26.37
N LEU A 738 1.69 -55.07 -26.90
CA LEU A 738 2.62 -56.09 -27.34
C LEU A 738 2.62 -56.13 -28.88
N ALA A 739 3.64 -55.53 -29.49
CA ALA A 739 3.81 -55.52 -30.94
C ALA A 739 4.58 -56.78 -31.37
N VAL A 740 3.85 -57.77 -31.89
CA VAL A 740 4.37 -59.13 -32.13
C VAL A 740 3.98 -59.61 -33.52
N LYS A 741 4.88 -60.34 -34.18
CA LYS A 741 4.60 -60.96 -35.47
C LYS A 741 3.53 -62.03 -35.32
N LEU A 742 2.53 -62.02 -36.19
CA LEU A 742 1.37 -62.91 -36.11
C LEU A 742 1.76 -64.40 -35.98
N GLN A 743 2.74 -64.84 -36.76
CA GLN A 743 3.17 -66.25 -36.77
C GLN A 743 3.87 -66.72 -35.46
N GLU A 744 4.25 -65.80 -34.59
CA GLU A 744 4.87 -66.12 -33.29
C GLU A 744 3.83 -66.44 -32.21
N LEU A 745 2.54 -66.20 -32.49
CA LEU A 745 1.42 -66.45 -31.59
C LEU A 745 0.61 -67.71 -31.93
N PHE A 746 0.99 -68.49 -32.95
CA PHE A 746 0.27 -69.74 -33.25
C PHE A 746 0.25 -70.68 -32.05
N GLY A 747 -0.89 -71.36 -31.86
CA GLY A 747 -1.16 -72.18 -30.68
C GLY A 747 -1.45 -71.41 -29.40
N LEU A 748 -1.34 -70.07 -29.37
CA LEU A 748 -1.73 -69.29 -28.19
C LEU A 748 -3.23 -69.02 -28.20
N ALA A 749 -3.88 -69.52 -27.17
CA ALA A 749 -5.33 -69.45 -27.06
C ALA A 749 -5.84 -68.15 -26.48
N ASP A 750 -5.35 -67.80 -25.31
CA ASP A 750 -5.81 -66.64 -24.57
C ASP A 750 -4.83 -65.48 -24.74
N THR A 751 -5.35 -64.26 -24.80
CA THR A 751 -4.52 -63.05 -24.89
C THR A 751 -3.58 -62.99 -23.68
N PRO A 752 -2.26 -62.77 -23.87
CA PRO A 752 -1.35 -62.58 -22.75
C PRO A 752 -1.83 -61.50 -21.80
N THR A 753 -1.58 -61.69 -20.51
CA THR A 753 -2.02 -60.75 -19.47
C THR A 753 -0.83 -60.25 -18.67
N VAL A 754 -0.97 -59.03 -18.14
CA VAL A 754 -0.09 -58.42 -17.13
C VAL A 754 -0.90 -58.18 -15.86
N ASP A 755 -0.31 -57.49 -14.87
CA ASP A 755 -0.98 -57.14 -13.62
C ASP A 755 -1.48 -58.37 -12.84
N GLY A 756 -0.67 -59.44 -12.82
CA GLY A 756 -1.03 -60.70 -12.17
C GLY A 756 -2.26 -61.38 -12.81
N GLY A 757 -2.38 -61.31 -14.13
CA GLY A 757 -3.46 -61.96 -14.89
C GLY A 757 -4.71 -61.11 -15.12
N ARG A 758 -4.76 -59.88 -14.58
CA ARG A 758 -5.98 -59.06 -14.55
C ARG A 758 -6.18 -58.22 -15.80
N ARG A 759 -5.13 -57.98 -16.59
CA ARG A 759 -5.16 -57.05 -17.72
C ARG A 759 -4.60 -57.70 -18.98
N ALA A 760 -5.48 -57.97 -19.94
CA ALA A 760 -5.07 -58.43 -21.26
C ALA A 760 -4.27 -57.34 -21.98
N VAL A 761 -3.16 -57.72 -22.62
CA VAL A 761 -2.36 -56.80 -23.43
C VAL A 761 -3.08 -56.50 -24.75
N VAL A 762 -2.84 -55.32 -25.31
CA VAL A 762 -3.24 -55.02 -26.70
C VAL A 762 -2.22 -55.66 -27.62
N LEU A 763 -2.66 -56.61 -28.44
CA LEU A 763 -1.82 -57.22 -29.48
C LEU A 763 -1.84 -56.33 -30.72
N HIS A 764 -0.69 -55.77 -31.06
CA HIS A 764 -0.46 -55.22 -32.40
C HIS A 764 0.14 -56.35 -33.24
N LEU A 765 -0.72 -57.04 -33.99
CA LEU A 765 -0.34 -58.18 -34.81
C LEU A 765 0.39 -57.67 -36.07
N LEU A 766 1.66 -58.02 -36.17
CA LEU A 766 2.55 -57.55 -37.23
C LEU A 766 2.74 -58.60 -38.33
N SER A 767 2.99 -58.13 -39.54
CA SER A 767 3.43 -58.97 -40.66
C SER A 767 4.87 -59.45 -40.44
N PRO A 768 5.36 -60.40 -41.27
CA PRO A 768 6.76 -60.79 -41.23
C PRO A 768 7.74 -59.62 -41.40
N ALA A 769 7.33 -58.59 -42.15
CA ALA A 769 8.06 -57.34 -42.37
C ALA A 769 7.86 -56.28 -41.27
N GLY A 770 7.15 -56.60 -40.19
CA GLY A 770 6.95 -55.68 -39.05
C GLY A 770 5.85 -54.64 -39.25
N ARG A 771 5.02 -54.77 -40.29
CA ARG A 771 3.91 -53.83 -40.54
C ARG A 771 2.67 -54.22 -39.73
N PRO A 772 1.95 -53.30 -39.08
CA PRO A 772 0.69 -53.60 -38.41
C PRO A 772 -0.35 -54.17 -39.37
N ILE A 773 -1.00 -55.25 -38.97
CA ILE A 773 -2.07 -55.90 -39.74
C ILE A 773 -3.39 -55.78 -39.00
N GLN A 774 -3.39 -56.09 -37.71
CA GLN A 774 -4.59 -56.08 -36.89
C GLN A 774 -4.24 -55.67 -35.46
N VAL A 775 -5.15 -54.96 -34.81
CA VAL A 775 -5.11 -54.67 -33.37
C VAL A 775 -6.23 -55.44 -32.70
N THR A 776 -5.92 -56.18 -31.63
CA THR A 776 -6.92 -56.94 -30.86
C THR A 776 -6.52 -57.08 -29.39
N GLN A 777 -7.50 -57.16 -28.50
CA GLN A 777 -7.35 -57.64 -27.11
C GLN A 777 -8.03 -59.00 -26.90
N ASP A 778 -8.73 -59.51 -27.91
CA ASP A 778 -9.37 -60.83 -27.93
C ASP A 778 -8.69 -61.69 -29.01
N LEU A 779 -7.64 -62.40 -28.61
CA LEU A 779 -6.86 -63.25 -29.51
C LEU A 779 -7.68 -64.44 -30.01
N ARG A 780 -8.52 -65.03 -29.16
CA ARG A 780 -9.40 -66.15 -29.51
C ARG A 780 -10.42 -65.73 -30.57
N GLY A 781 -11.14 -64.63 -30.34
CA GLY A 781 -12.06 -64.08 -31.32
C GLY A 781 -11.38 -63.69 -32.63
N PHE A 782 -10.14 -63.21 -32.58
CA PHE A 782 -9.34 -62.96 -33.77
C PHE A 782 -9.08 -64.25 -34.57
N TRP A 783 -8.66 -65.33 -33.94
CA TRP A 783 -8.42 -66.61 -34.63
C TRP A 783 -9.69 -67.17 -35.27
N ASP A 784 -10.82 -67.11 -34.57
CA ASP A 784 -12.07 -67.71 -35.03
C ASP A 784 -12.74 -66.90 -36.16
N LYS A 785 -12.67 -65.57 -36.10
CA LYS A 785 -13.49 -64.69 -36.98
C LYS A 785 -12.68 -63.88 -37.97
N THR A 786 -11.48 -63.42 -37.60
CA THR A 786 -10.73 -62.41 -38.37
C THR A 786 -9.54 -63.01 -39.13
N TYR A 787 -8.88 -64.02 -38.54
CA TYR A 787 -7.71 -64.66 -39.12
C TYR A 787 -7.93 -65.25 -40.53
N PRO A 788 -9.08 -65.87 -40.89
CA PRO A 788 -9.27 -66.42 -42.25
C PRO A 788 -9.15 -65.37 -43.36
N ALA A 789 -9.58 -64.12 -43.11
CA ALA A 789 -9.44 -63.02 -44.05
C ALA A 789 -8.00 -62.51 -44.11
N VAL A 790 -7.38 -62.27 -42.94
CA VAL A 790 -5.98 -61.83 -42.80
C VAL A 790 -5.02 -62.84 -43.44
N ARG A 791 -5.23 -64.14 -43.22
CA ARG A 791 -4.49 -65.23 -43.85
C ARG A 791 -4.49 -65.13 -45.37
N ARG A 792 -5.65 -64.84 -45.97
CA ARG A 792 -5.81 -64.78 -47.43
C ARG A 792 -4.93 -63.67 -48.03
N GLU A 793 -4.88 -62.53 -47.35
CA GLU A 793 -4.02 -61.40 -47.72
C GLU A 793 -2.53 -61.73 -47.53
N LEU A 794 -2.17 -62.28 -46.36
CA LEU A 794 -0.77 -62.56 -46.03
C LEU A 794 -0.18 -63.71 -46.85
N ARG A 795 -0.98 -64.71 -47.24
CA ARG A 795 -0.53 -65.79 -48.12
C ARG A 795 -0.17 -65.28 -49.51
N GLY A 796 -0.88 -64.26 -50.01
CA GLY A 796 -0.58 -63.60 -51.28
C GLY A 796 0.72 -62.79 -51.23
N ARG A 797 0.94 -62.01 -50.16
CA ARG A 797 2.11 -61.11 -50.04
C ARG A 797 3.37 -61.77 -49.45
N TYR A 798 3.21 -62.80 -48.60
CA TYR A 798 4.30 -63.44 -47.85
C TYR A 798 4.24 -64.98 -47.99
N ASN A 799 4.31 -65.48 -49.23
CA ASN A 799 4.17 -66.90 -49.57
C ASN A 799 5.25 -67.84 -48.97
N LYS A 800 6.37 -67.31 -48.47
CA LYS A 800 7.46 -68.07 -47.82
C LYS A 800 7.27 -68.26 -46.31
N HIS A 801 6.19 -67.74 -45.72
CA HIS A 801 5.88 -67.85 -44.28
C HIS A 801 4.71 -68.81 -44.03
N PRO A 802 4.67 -69.48 -42.86
CA PRO A 802 3.62 -70.43 -42.54
C PRO A 802 2.31 -69.70 -42.24
N TRP A 803 1.28 -69.94 -43.07
CA TRP A 803 -0.07 -69.43 -42.88
C TRP A 803 -1.06 -70.60 -42.81
N PRO A 804 -1.08 -71.34 -41.68
CA PRO A 804 -1.86 -72.57 -41.50
C PRO A 804 -3.36 -72.28 -41.61
N GLU A 805 -4.13 -73.27 -42.03
CA GLU A 805 -5.60 -73.19 -42.01
C GLU A 805 -6.13 -73.28 -40.58
N ASP A 806 -5.51 -74.15 -39.78
CA ASP A 806 -5.72 -74.23 -38.34
C ASP A 806 -4.57 -73.52 -37.59
N PRO A 807 -4.78 -72.29 -37.08
CA PRO A 807 -3.76 -71.58 -36.30
C PRO A 807 -3.55 -72.18 -34.90
N TRP A 808 -4.43 -73.07 -34.43
CA TRP A 808 -4.41 -73.66 -33.08
C TRP A 808 -3.43 -74.82 -32.98
N ALA A 809 -3.37 -75.67 -34.02
CA ALA A 809 -2.44 -76.81 -34.08
C ALA A 809 -1.07 -76.47 -34.71
N ALA A 810 -0.88 -75.23 -35.14
CA ALA A 810 0.33 -74.82 -35.86
C ALA A 810 1.50 -74.52 -34.94
N THR A 811 2.70 -74.97 -35.31
CA THR A 811 3.93 -74.69 -34.57
C THR A 811 4.29 -73.20 -34.68
N PRO A 812 4.34 -72.46 -33.57
CA PRO A 812 4.73 -71.05 -33.57
C PRO A 812 6.19 -70.89 -33.99
N THR A 813 6.48 -69.92 -34.84
CA THR A 813 7.84 -69.71 -35.33
C THR A 813 8.11 -68.28 -35.74
N ARG A 814 9.34 -67.82 -35.52
CA ARG A 814 9.84 -66.53 -36.04
C ARG A 814 10.38 -66.64 -37.47
N LYS A 815 10.55 -67.86 -37.99
CA LYS A 815 11.26 -68.17 -39.24
C LYS A 815 10.31 -68.37 -40.44
N THR A 816 10.88 -68.48 -41.63
CA THR A 816 10.18 -68.88 -42.87
C THR A 816 9.88 -70.38 -42.89
N VAL A 817 9.01 -70.84 -43.79
CA VAL A 817 8.60 -72.27 -43.91
C VAL A 817 9.81 -73.22 -44.06
N LYS A 818 10.86 -72.82 -44.79
CA LYS A 818 12.10 -73.60 -44.91
C LYS A 818 12.90 -73.64 -43.60
N GLY A 819 12.94 -72.55 -42.85
CA GLY A 819 13.66 -72.47 -41.57
C GLY A 819 12.92 -73.07 -40.38
N ALA A 820 11.61 -73.35 -40.53
CA ALA A 820 10.79 -74.01 -39.51
C ALA A 820 10.75 -75.54 -39.66
N ARG A 821 11.11 -76.09 -40.83
CA ARG A 821 11.23 -77.55 -41.07
C ARG A 821 12.63 -78.12 -40.77
N SER A 822 13.61 -77.25 -40.51
CA SER A 822 15.02 -77.60 -40.30
C SER A 822 15.45 -77.46 -38.82
N ALA A 823 14.49 -77.42 -37.91
CA ALA A 823 14.62 -77.30 -36.46
C ALA A 823 13.56 -78.22 -35.86
#